data_AF-A0A3P9DG61-F1
#
_entry.id   AF-A0A3P9DG61-F1
#
_cell.length_a   1.000
_cell.length_b   1.000
_cell.length_c   1.000
_cell.angle_alpha   90.00
_cell.angle_beta   90.00
_cell.angle_gamma   90.00
#
_symmetry.space_group_name_H-M   'P 1'
#
loop_
_entity.id
_entity.type
_entity.pdbx_description
1 polymer ?
#
loop_
_entity_poly.entity_id
_entity_poly.type
_entity_poly.pdbx_seq_one_letter_code
_entity_poly.pdbx_strand_id
1 'polypeptide(L)'
;MKSVWPSALLLSLLCTGALGFDILPGSSLTHLDITLQALFNVTVQVCRAFAKAEGTDFIFPAQPFTIQGVATACGAPQSSKTFVRSILHIIYRNVRVDIRYALNASFHFDDEMFVQGKKIIIEGIQAVKASNKLENYEAARQNLGEILHPLQDFYSHSNWVELGEKSPNSNLIKSGASIGNIAARSRATCRSCDGNNCSNNILEDIIAEKILTSGYFSLTPVFALKPKGKCSHGGAVDQTSKIEPIGGINKDKESSSHGYLHTQAANIAIAATSELLEDIRGAAGDRPFLRMMGLFKGSSKALCFVIDTTSSMKDDIATVKNVTSTIINRDVGTANEPSLYILVPFNDPGFGPLTKTTNSAVFQNAIDSLVATGGGDPPEMSLSGLQLALSAAPSNSEIFLFTDAAAKDKNLKSTVIALIERTQSVVNFMITDTSSVNSRKRRAPSNRIAEADAQLYRDLAQASGGQAIEITKSQLPQATAIIKESSNASLVTLLQAARNPGKAESFTFMIDDSVTNPTVYVTGESITFTLISPTGESQDSSDTMGSLIITSQSVGNFWSLQLKKQTGKWEMRMVSSNPYTLKVIGQSPIDFFFDLVVVSQGPFGGFDTLATRPSAGGNGSLLMSLTGSDTATVTEVTLVGSSGSEVIKGVLVPQSNASILVLVDKFPSEDFEVQVKGQADSFTSKALILFQRQSPTNFRSSNLTINANPETIIVPGTLFSVPFTLMTSGTGGNFTIRSTNSRGFDSTFPTSMFLEPGITNNGTVTLSAPLNTTSGTDVSLAIEAEAPGGTDSNYIVLRFSVLNTVTDFKAPVCEQLSLQTNCSVNCSMRMWEVSSRVTDGADGTGVDLVTLKQGNGTINTTLDSSNENITLVYYSASCCSPDMEIEVVDRVGNVATCSYSGRQGTISPVSEATKLTWSPLFCLSIVIVGLHILTKMGIQ
;
A
#
# COMPACT_ATOMS: atom_id res chain seq x y z
N MET A 1 -40.68 -36.19 -23.58
CA MET A 1 -40.66 -36.41 -22.11
C MET A 1 -39.22 -36.17 -21.66
N LYS A 2 -38.87 -34.91 -21.38
CA LYS A 2 -38.69 -34.34 -20.02
C LYS A 2 -37.65 -35.09 -19.18
N SER A 3 -36.43 -34.53 -19.10
CA SER A 3 -35.79 -34.30 -17.81
C SER A 3 -35.05 -32.96 -17.86
N VAL A 4 -35.67 -32.00 -17.20
CA VAL A 4 -35.19 -30.64 -16.90
C VAL A 4 -34.50 -30.73 -15.53
N TRP A 5 -33.38 -30.01 -15.36
CA TRP A 5 -32.50 -29.84 -14.17
C TRP A 5 -31.25 -30.74 -14.09
N PRO A 6 -30.05 -30.15 -13.87
CA PRO A 6 -29.77 -29.26 -12.72
C PRO A 6 -29.15 -27.92 -13.12
N SER A 7 -29.97 -26.88 -13.20
CA SER A 7 -29.53 -25.47 -13.21
C SER A 7 -30.04 -24.72 -11.97
N ALA A 8 -30.62 -25.43 -11.01
CA ALA A 8 -31.19 -24.89 -9.78
C ALA A 8 -30.42 -25.25 -8.50
N LEU A 9 -29.32 -26.03 -8.61
CA LEU A 9 -28.45 -26.33 -7.46
C LEU A 9 -27.24 -25.39 -7.34
N LEU A 10 -27.02 -24.49 -8.31
CA LEU A 10 -25.92 -23.52 -8.29
C LEU A 10 -26.29 -22.15 -7.69
N LEU A 11 -27.57 -21.89 -7.39
CA LEU A 11 -28.01 -20.60 -6.83
C LEU A 11 -28.20 -20.60 -5.31
N SER A 12 -28.08 -21.74 -4.64
CA SER A 12 -28.29 -21.88 -3.18
C SER A 12 -27.00 -22.07 -2.36
N LEU A 13 -25.83 -21.89 -2.98
CA LEU A 13 -24.52 -21.81 -2.30
C LEU A 13 -24.03 -20.37 -2.12
N LEU A 14 -24.83 -19.38 -2.49
CA LEU A 14 -24.61 -17.98 -2.14
C LEU A 14 -25.05 -17.78 -0.69
N CYS A 15 -24.10 -17.41 0.16
CA CYS A 15 -24.19 -17.18 1.61
C CYS A 15 -24.15 -18.45 2.46
N THR A 16 -22.96 -18.79 2.95
CA THR A 16 -22.64 -19.11 4.36
C THR A 16 -21.25 -19.75 4.42
N GLY A 17 -20.20 -18.91 4.47
CA GLY A 17 -18.84 -19.35 4.78
C GLY A 17 -18.54 -19.15 6.26
N ALA A 18 -17.76 -20.04 6.87
CA ALA A 18 -17.16 -19.79 8.17
C ALA A 18 -16.08 -18.73 7.98
N LEU A 19 -16.34 -17.55 8.53
CA LEU A 19 -15.43 -16.42 8.51
C LEU A 19 -15.05 -16.19 9.95
N GLY A 20 -13.96 -15.45 10.19
CA GLY A 20 -13.89 -14.64 11.41
C GLY A 20 -15.03 -13.64 11.48
N PHE A 21 -14.81 -12.43 11.98
CA PHE A 21 -15.84 -11.39 11.82
C PHE A 21 -16.27 -11.29 10.35
N ASP A 22 -17.57 -11.32 10.05
CA ASP A 22 -18.11 -11.50 8.67
C ASP A 22 -17.37 -10.62 7.65
N ILE A 23 -17.14 -11.10 6.42
CA ILE A 23 -16.44 -10.31 5.38
C ILE A 23 -17.43 -9.46 4.59
N LEU A 24 -18.70 -9.90 4.53
CA LEU A 24 -19.73 -9.23 3.74
C LEU A 24 -20.54 -8.27 4.62
N PRO A 25 -20.98 -7.12 4.08
CA PRO A 25 -21.85 -6.21 4.81
C PRO A 25 -23.14 -6.88 5.32
N GLY A 26 -23.47 -6.61 6.58
CA GLY A 26 -24.69 -7.08 7.24
C GLY A 26 -25.00 -6.27 8.50
N SER A 27 -25.80 -6.83 9.42
CA SER A 27 -26.05 -6.20 10.73
C SER A 27 -24.88 -6.36 11.71
N SER A 28 -23.94 -7.26 11.41
CA SER A 28 -22.77 -7.58 12.22
C SER A 28 -21.55 -6.75 11.79
N LEU A 29 -20.68 -6.42 12.74
CA LEU A 29 -19.39 -5.77 12.49
C LEU A 29 -18.43 -6.76 11.82
N THR A 30 -17.86 -6.33 10.71
CA THR A 30 -16.95 -7.12 9.87
C THR A 30 -15.48 -6.90 10.26
N HIS A 31 -14.55 -7.75 9.79
CA HIS A 31 -13.11 -7.45 9.86
C HIS A 31 -12.77 -6.08 9.25
N LEU A 32 -13.50 -5.70 8.21
CA LEU A 32 -13.38 -4.41 7.55
C LEU A 32 -13.75 -3.27 8.50
N ASP A 33 -14.90 -3.36 9.15
CA ASP A 33 -15.38 -2.33 10.07
C ASP A 33 -14.45 -2.18 11.27
N ILE A 34 -14.02 -3.31 11.85
CA ILE A 34 -13.11 -3.35 12.99
C ILE A 34 -11.77 -2.68 12.64
N THR A 35 -11.20 -3.06 11.50
CA THR A 35 -9.92 -2.53 11.03
C THR A 35 -10.02 -1.04 10.69
N LEU A 36 -11.06 -0.64 9.95
CA LEU A 36 -11.28 0.75 9.54
C LEU A 36 -11.46 1.68 10.76
N GLN A 37 -12.29 1.28 11.72
CA GLN A 37 -12.52 2.07 12.93
C GLN A 37 -11.23 2.25 13.75
N ALA A 38 -10.45 1.19 13.94
CA ALA A 38 -9.18 1.27 14.66
C ALA A 38 -8.16 2.16 13.94
N LEU A 39 -8.01 2.01 12.62
CA LEU A 39 -7.11 2.85 11.81
C LEU A 39 -7.49 4.33 11.90
N PHE A 40 -8.77 4.68 11.80
CA PHE A 40 -9.19 6.07 11.95
C PHE A 40 -8.99 6.60 13.37
N ASN A 41 -9.37 5.84 14.39
CA ASN A 41 -9.23 6.25 15.78
C ASN A 41 -7.78 6.58 16.13
N VAL A 42 -6.85 5.69 15.81
CA VAL A 42 -5.42 5.90 16.10
C VAL A 42 -4.86 7.03 15.25
N THR A 43 -5.14 7.06 13.94
CA THR A 43 -4.63 8.10 13.03
C THR A 43 -5.04 9.50 13.48
N VAL A 44 -6.31 9.70 13.88
CA VAL A 44 -6.78 11.01 14.39
C VAL A 44 -6.05 11.42 15.66
N GLN A 45 -5.77 10.50 16.58
CA GLN A 45 -4.98 10.80 17.78
C GLN A 45 -3.52 11.12 17.45
N VAL A 46 -2.93 10.42 16.48
CA VAL A 46 -1.57 10.73 16.00
C VAL A 46 -1.52 12.13 15.40
N CYS A 47 -2.49 12.48 14.55
CA CYS A 47 -2.55 13.82 13.95
C CYS A 47 -2.73 14.92 15.00
N ARG A 48 -3.52 14.68 16.04
CA ARG A 48 -3.65 15.60 17.17
C ARG A 48 -2.33 15.77 17.94
N ALA A 49 -1.64 14.67 18.23
CA ALA A 49 -0.35 14.71 18.92
C ALA A 49 0.71 15.44 18.08
N PHE A 50 0.73 15.17 16.78
CA PHE A 50 1.64 15.80 15.83
C PHE A 50 1.38 17.31 15.71
N ALA A 51 0.11 17.73 15.59
CA ALA A 51 -0.28 19.14 15.57
C ALA A 51 0.14 19.87 16.86
N LYS A 52 -0.02 19.22 18.02
CA LYS A 52 0.42 19.75 19.32
C LYS A 52 1.94 19.92 19.38
N ALA A 53 2.70 18.95 18.88
CA ALA A 53 4.17 19.01 18.85
C ALA A 53 4.69 20.17 17.97
N GLU A 54 3.95 20.52 16.92
CA GLU A 54 4.27 21.65 16.03
C GLU A 54 3.68 22.99 16.50
N GLY A 55 2.90 23.00 17.59
CA GLY A 55 2.26 24.21 18.09
C GLY A 55 1.10 24.71 17.21
N THR A 56 0.48 23.83 16.42
CA THR A 56 -0.68 24.15 15.58
C THR A 56 -1.99 23.66 16.22
N ASP A 57 -3.08 24.39 15.97
CA ASP A 57 -4.41 23.97 16.42
C ASP A 57 -4.88 22.70 15.71
N PHE A 58 -5.58 21.84 16.44
CA PHE A 58 -6.17 20.61 15.90
C PHE A 58 -7.68 20.63 16.03
N ILE A 59 -8.38 20.47 14.91
CA ILE A 59 -9.84 20.35 14.86
C ILE A 59 -10.18 18.88 14.61
N PHE A 60 -10.96 18.28 15.51
CA PHE A 60 -11.43 16.92 15.31
C PHE A 60 -12.37 16.84 14.10
N PRO A 61 -12.21 15.81 13.24
CA PRO A 61 -13.15 15.59 12.16
C PRO A 61 -14.53 15.17 12.69
N ALA A 62 -15.57 15.48 11.92
CA ALA A 62 -16.93 15.06 12.25
C ALA A 62 -17.06 13.54 12.26
N GLN A 63 -17.91 13.02 13.14
CA GLN A 63 -18.25 11.60 13.23
C GLN A 63 -19.54 11.31 12.45
N PRO A 64 -19.66 10.15 11.77
CA PRO A 64 -18.62 9.14 11.57
C PRO A 64 -17.45 9.68 10.72
N PHE A 65 -16.22 9.27 11.05
CA PHE A 65 -15.04 9.71 10.32
C PHE A 65 -15.09 9.33 8.83
N THR A 66 -14.72 10.27 7.97
CA THR A 66 -14.49 10.03 6.52
C THR A 66 -13.02 10.15 6.17
N ILE A 67 -12.60 9.53 5.06
CA ILE A 67 -11.23 9.63 4.53
C ILE A 67 -10.82 11.10 4.40
N GLN A 68 -11.66 11.91 3.75
CA GLN A 68 -11.38 13.32 3.52
C GLN A 68 -11.36 14.11 4.83
N GLY A 69 -12.29 13.81 5.75
CA GLY A 69 -12.34 14.43 7.06
C GLY A 69 -11.06 14.22 7.87
N VAL A 70 -10.59 12.97 7.94
CA VAL A 70 -9.35 12.62 8.67
C VAL A 70 -8.13 13.25 7.98
N ALA A 71 -7.99 13.11 6.66
CA ALA A 71 -6.86 13.70 5.92
C ALA A 71 -6.79 15.23 6.10
N THR A 72 -7.95 15.90 6.12
CA THR A 72 -8.05 17.35 6.36
C THR A 72 -7.68 17.71 7.81
N ALA A 73 -8.19 16.98 8.80
CA ALA A 73 -7.84 17.18 10.21
C ALA A 73 -6.35 16.98 10.48
N CYS A 74 -5.71 16.09 9.71
CA CYS A 74 -4.26 15.86 9.75
C CYS A 74 -3.43 16.91 9.02
N GLY A 75 -4.05 17.96 8.45
CA GLY A 75 -3.36 18.98 7.66
C GLY A 75 -2.78 18.44 6.34
N ALA A 76 -3.34 17.35 5.81
CA ALA A 76 -2.85 16.61 4.66
C ALA A 76 -3.96 16.32 3.61
N PRO A 77 -4.80 17.29 3.20
CA PRO A 77 -5.93 17.03 2.30
C PRO A 77 -5.52 16.50 0.91
N GLN A 78 -4.29 16.78 0.45
CA GLN A 78 -3.75 16.25 -0.82
C GLN A 78 -3.35 14.77 -0.73
N SER A 79 -3.34 14.20 0.49
CA SER A 79 -3.04 12.80 0.73
C SER A 79 -4.28 11.91 0.76
N SER A 80 -5.50 12.44 0.55
CA SER A 80 -6.73 11.64 0.62
C SER A 80 -6.69 10.39 -0.26
N LYS A 81 -6.14 10.49 -1.48
CA LYS A 81 -5.97 9.35 -2.40
C LYS A 81 -5.01 8.30 -1.84
N THR A 82 -3.84 8.70 -1.35
CA THR A 82 -2.86 7.76 -0.79
C THR A 82 -3.30 7.19 0.55
N PHE A 83 -4.06 7.96 1.34
CA PHE A 83 -4.63 7.55 2.61
C PHE A 83 -5.67 6.44 2.42
N VAL A 84 -6.67 6.64 1.56
CA VAL A 84 -7.68 5.59 1.29
C VAL A 84 -7.05 4.34 0.68
N ARG A 85 -6.09 4.49 -0.25
CA ARG A 85 -5.38 3.34 -0.82
C ARG A 85 -4.63 2.55 0.25
N SER A 86 -3.98 3.24 1.18
CA SER A 86 -3.22 2.62 2.26
C SER A 86 -4.13 1.87 3.23
N ILE A 87 -5.26 2.47 3.62
CA ILE A 87 -6.28 1.83 4.46
C ILE A 87 -6.86 0.60 3.78
N LEU A 88 -7.28 0.74 2.52
CA LEU A 88 -7.85 -0.38 1.77
C LEU A 88 -6.82 -1.50 1.57
N HIS A 89 -5.54 -1.17 1.33
CA HIS A 89 -4.48 -2.16 1.24
C HIS A 89 -4.33 -2.97 2.54
N ILE A 90 -4.38 -2.33 3.71
CA ILE A 90 -4.37 -3.01 5.02
C ILE A 90 -5.61 -3.89 5.18
N ILE A 91 -6.81 -3.35 4.90
CA ILE A 91 -8.09 -4.06 5.01
C ILE A 91 -8.11 -5.30 4.12
N TYR A 92 -7.73 -5.16 2.84
CA TYR A 92 -7.71 -6.30 1.92
C TYR A 92 -6.69 -7.34 2.34
N ARG A 93 -5.56 -6.94 2.92
CA ARG A 93 -4.57 -7.88 3.45
C ARG A 93 -5.02 -8.62 4.69
N ASN A 94 -5.86 -7.98 5.52
CA ASN A 94 -6.56 -8.64 6.62
C ASN A 94 -7.55 -9.68 6.06
N VAL A 95 -8.51 -9.26 5.25
CA VAL A 95 -9.56 -10.14 4.68
C VAL A 95 -8.98 -11.29 3.86
N ARG A 96 -7.85 -11.08 3.18
CA ARG A 96 -7.17 -12.10 2.38
C ARG A 96 -6.70 -13.30 3.21
N VAL A 97 -6.53 -13.16 4.52
CA VAL A 97 -6.13 -14.27 5.40
C VAL A 97 -7.18 -15.38 5.39
N ASP A 98 -8.47 -15.05 5.45
CA ASP A 98 -9.59 -16.00 5.29
C ASP A 98 -9.59 -16.74 3.95
N ILE A 99 -8.99 -16.15 2.90
CA ILE A 99 -8.93 -16.77 1.57
C ILE A 99 -7.69 -17.68 1.46
N ARG A 100 -6.52 -17.19 1.90
CA ARG A 100 -5.24 -17.88 1.72
C ARG A 100 -4.95 -18.92 2.79
N TYR A 101 -5.41 -18.68 4.01
CA TYR A 101 -5.11 -19.46 5.20
C TYR A 101 -6.35 -20.07 5.84
N ALA A 102 -7.45 -20.16 5.08
CA ALA A 102 -8.78 -20.59 5.54
C ALA A 102 -8.85 -21.91 6.33
N LEU A 103 -7.86 -22.80 6.18
CA LEU A 103 -7.77 -24.09 6.87
C LEU A 103 -6.57 -24.19 7.80
N ASN A 104 -5.82 -23.10 7.98
CA ASN A 104 -4.69 -23.03 8.88
C ASN A 104 -5.13 -22.44 10.21
N ALA A 105 -5.41 -23.31 11.17
CA ALA A 105 -5.88 -22.95 12.51
C ALA A 105 -5.00 -21.90 13.22
N SER A 106 -3.70 -21.82 12.89
CA SER A 106 -2.82 -20.81 13.51
C SER A 106 -3.20 -19.37 13.13
N PHE A 107 -3.73 -19.13 11.93
CA PHE A 107 -4.15 -17.81 11.47
C PHE A 107 -5.53 -17.38 12.00
N HIS A 108 -6.27 -18.31 12.58
CA HIS A 108 -7.64 -18.09 13.07
C HIS A 108 -7.78 -18.36 14.58
N PHE A 109 -6.68 -18.69 15.28
CA PHE A 109 -6.69 -19.14 16.68
C PHE A 109 -7.59 -20.36 16.94
N ASP A 110 -7.93 -21.13 15.91
CA ASP A 110 -8.68 -22.38 16.04
C ASP A 110 -7.82 -23.51 16.61
N ASP A 111 -8.45 -24.64 16.93
CA ASP A 111 -7.80 -25.88 17.38
C ASP A 111 -6.84 -25.68 18.58
N GLU A 112 -7.09 -24.64 19.40
CA GLU A 112 -6.24 -24.20 20.52
C GLU A 112 -4.80 -23.86 20.10
N MET A 113 -4.57 -23.47 18.83
CA MET A 113 -3.27 -23.06 18.26
C MET A 113 -2.82 -21.66 18.70
N PHE A 114 -3.06 -21.33 19.97
CA PHE A 114 -2.81 -19.99 20.48
C PHE A 114 -1.34 -19.58 20.49
N VAL A 115 -0.43 -20.52 20.72
CA VAL A 115 1.02 -20.24 20.73
C VAL A 115 1.49 -19.87 19.32
N GLN A 116 1.01 -20.59 18.32
CA GLN A 116 1.31 -20.38 16.91
C GLN A 116 0.67 -19.10 16.38
N GLY A 117 -0.60 -18.85 16.71
CA GLY A 117 -1.28 -17.60 16.35
C GLY A 117 -0.60 -16.38 16.96
N LYS A 118 -0.22 -16.45 18.23
CA LYS A 118 0.59 -15.39 18.86
C LYS A 118 1.94 -15.22 18.15
N LYS A 119 2.62 -16.31 17.79
CA LYS A 119 3.91 -16.24 17.08
C LYS A 119 3.78 -15.46 15.77
N ILE A 120 2.74 -15.71 14.98
CA ILE A 120 2.45 -14.98 13.73
C ILE A 120 2.31 -13.48 14.00
N ILE A 121 1.56 -13.09 15.05
CA ILE A 121 1.38 -11.68 15.43
C ILE A 121 2.72 -11.04 15.82
N ILE A 122 3.53 -11.69 16.67
CA ILE A 122 4.80 -11.13 17.14
C ILE A 122 5.81 -10.96 15.99
N GLU A 123 6.00 -11.99 15.16
CA GLU A 123 6.93 -11.92 14.02
C GLU A 123 6.48 -10.85 13.01
N GLY A 124 5.17 -10.73 12.76
CA GLY A 124 4.66 -9.69 11.89
C GLY A 124 4.76 -8.28 12.47
N ILE A 125 4.55 -8.08 13.79
CA ILE A 125 4.82 -6.77 14.43
C ILE A 125 6.27 -6.35 14.20
N GLN A 126 7.22 -7.27 14.39
CA GLN A 126 8.64 -7.01 14.15
C GLN A 126 8.92 -6.67 12.67
N ALA A 127 8.30 -7.40 11.74
CA ALA A 127 8.41 -7.10 10.31
C ALA A 127 7.84 -5.71 9.97
N VAL A 128 6.71 -5.31 10.57
CA VAL A 128 6.11 -3.97 10.39
C VAL A 128 7.03 -2.88 10.92
N LYS A 129 7.52 -3.03 12.16
CA LYS A 129 8.42 -2.06 12.80
C LYS A 129 9.73 -1.90 12.02
N ALA A 130 10.35 -3.01 11.63
CA ALA A 130 11.57 -3.00 10.84
C ALA A 130 11.36 -2.38 9.45
N SER A 131 10.23 -2.67 8.79
CA SER A 131 9.88 -2.07 7.51
C SER A 131 9.67 -0.55 7.63
N ASN A 132 9.01 -0.08 8.69
CA ASN A 132 8.85 1.36 8.95
C ASN A 132 10.19 2.06 9.19
N LYS A 133 11.11 1.42 9.92
CA LYS A 133 12.46 1.95 10.17
C LYS A 133 13.25 2.18 8.87
N LEU A 134 13.04 1.35 7.85
CA LEU A 134 13.62 1.50 6.52
C LEU A 134 12.73 2.26 5.52
N GLU A 135 11.65 2.91 5.99
CA GLU A 135 10.67 3.62 5.15
C GLU A 135 10.02 2.73 4.06
N ASN A 136 9.96 1.42 4.28
CA ASN A 136 9.34 0.41 3.41
C ASN A 136 7.85 0.25 3.74
N TYR A 137 7.10 1.35 3.66
CA TYR A 137 5.72 1.45 4.12
C TYR A 137 4.74 0.47 3.42
N GLU A 138 4.99 0.07 2.18
CA GLU A 138 4.14 -0.91 1.50
C GLU A 138 4.28 -2.32 2.09
N ALA A 139 5.52 -2.72 2.42
CA ALA A 139 5.79 -3.96 3.15
C ALA A 139 5.20 -3.89 4.58
N ALA A 140 5.32 -2.74 5.24
CA ALA A 140 4.71 -2.52 6.56
C ALA A 140 3.19 -2.71 6.52
N ARG A 141 2.49 -2.09 5.55
CA ARG A 141 1.03 -2.25 5.38
C ARG A 141 0.62 -3.68 5.06
N GLN A 142 1.40 -4.40 4.24
CA GLN A 142 1.13 -5.80 3.92
C GLN A 142 1.16 -6.67 5.18
N ASN A 143 2.26 -6.61 5.94
CA ASN A 143 2.41 -7.39 7.17
C ASN A 143 1.37 -6.97 8.23
N LEU A 144 1.08 -5.66 8.34
CA LEU A 144 0.08 -5.14 9.26
C LEU A 144 -1.29 -5.75 8.98
N GLY A 145 -1.77 -5.69 7.74
CA GLY A 145 -3.06 -6.30 7.38
C GLY A 145 -3.10 -7.79 7.71
N GLU A 146 -2.05 -8.54 7.34
CA GLU A 146 -1.95 -9.99 7.58
C GLU A 146 -2.00 -10.36 9.07
N ILE A 147 -1.42 -9.58 9.98
CA ILE A 147 -1.46 -9.87 11.44
C ILE A 147 -2.70 -9.34 12.16
N LEU A 148 -3.38 -8.32 11.61
CA LEU A 148 -4.61 -7.82 12.22
C LEU A 148 -5.72 -8.87 12.19
N HIS A 149 -5.71 -9.76 11.21
CA HIS A 149 -6.69 -10.82 11.09
C HIS A 149 -6.65 -11.82 12.28
N PRO A 150 -5.56 -12.56 12.54
CA PRO A 150 -5.47 -13.45 13.70
C PRO A 150 -5.68 -12.71 15.03
N LEU A 151 -5.24 -11.45 15.15
CA LEU A 151 -5.48 -10.66 16.36
C LEU A 151 -6.97 -10.45 16.63
N GLN A 152 -7.76 -10.22 15.59
CA GLN A 152 -9.20 -10.02 15.69
C GLN A 152 -9.91 -11.37 15.95
N ASP A 153 -9.52 -12.43 15.22
CA ASP A 153 -10.07 -13.78 15.37
C ASP A 153 -9.90 -14.38 16.77
N PHE A 154 -8.83 -14.02 17.49
CA PHE A 154 -8.69 -14.41 18.89
C PHE A 154 -9.94 -14.08 19.71
N TYR A 155 -10.59 -12.93 19.47
CA TYR A 155 -11.76 -12.51 20.25
C TYR A 155 -13.07 -13.16 19.79
N SER A 156 -13.17 -13.55 18.52
CA SER A 156 -14.34 -14.26 17.99
C SER A 156 -14.26 -15.77 18.22
N HIS A 157 -13.09 -16.39 18.15
CA HIS A 157 -12.92 -17.85 18.13
C HIS A 157 -12.45 -18.46 19.46
N SER A 158 -11.95 -17.66 20.39
CA SER A 158 -11.60 -18.12 21.75
C SER A 158 -12.73 -17.86 22.75
N ASN A 159 -12.60 -18.37 23.98
CA ASN A 159 -13.51 -18.06 25.08
C ASN A 159 -13.18 -16.76 25.85
N TRP A 160 -12.34 -15.85 25.33
CA TRP A 160 -11.88 -14.65 26.05
C TRP A 160 -13.02 -13.82 26.64
N VAL A 161 -14.10 -13.61 25.86
CA VAL A 161 -15.25 -12.82 26.28
C VAL A 161 -16.08 -13.55 27.35
N GLU A 162 -16.20 -14.87 27.22
CA GLU A 162 -16.91 -15.77 28.15
C GLU A 162 -16.19 -15.90 29.48
N LEU A 163 -14.86 -15.72 29.50
CA LEU A 163 -14.10 -15.55 30.74
C LEU A 163 -14.48 -14.25 31.48
N GLY A 164 -15.29 -13.37 30.90
CA GLY A 164 -15.70 -12.10 31.49
C GLY A 164 -14.71 -10.96 31.26
N GLU A 165 -13.73 -11.16 30.38
CA GLU A 165 -12.75 -10.15 30.02
C GLU A 165 -13.40 -9.05 29.16
N LYS A 166 -13.12 -7.79 29.50
CA LYS A 166 -13.69 -6.60 28.82
C LYS A 166 -12.64 -5.74 28.14
N SER A 167 -11.39 -6.17 28.18
CA SER A 167 -10.25 -5.45 27.63
C SER A 167 -9.41 -6.38 26.76
N PRO A 168 -8.59 -5.82 25.85
CA PRO A 168 -7.66 -6.62 25.06
C PRO A 168 -6.73 -7.47 25.92
N ASN A 169 -6.34 -8.62 25.41
CA ASN A 169 -5.22 -9.37 25.97
C ASN A 169 -3.91 -8.77 25.46
N SER A 170 -3.37 -7.78 26.16
CA SER A 170 -2.10 -7.14 25.81
C SER A 170 -0.92 -8.11 25.69
N ASN A 171 -1.02 -9.33 26.24
CA ASN A 171 0.02 -10.34 26.09
C ASN A 171 0.06 -10.95 24.68
N LEU A 172 -0.94 -10.74 23.82
CA LEU A 172 -0.89 -11.19 22.42
C LEU A 172 0.19 -10.46 21.61
N ILE A 173 0.44 -9.20 21.94
CA ILE A 173 1.40 -8.34 21.23
C ILE A 173 2.74 -8.19 21.97
N LYS A 174 2.87 -8.76 23.18
CA LYS A 174 4.11 -8.73 23.99
C LYS A 174 4.87 -10.02 23.82
N SER A 175 6.10 -9.94 23.33
CA SER A 175 6.93 -11.14 23.19
C SER A 175 7.31 -11.74 24.56
N GLY A 176 7.46 -13.06 24.63
CA GLY A 176 7.76 -13.80 25.86
C GLY A 176 6.65 -13.86 26.92
N ALA A 177 5.62 -13.00 26.84
CA ALA A 177 4.50 -13.00 27.79
C ALA A 177 3.63 -14.26 27.64
N SER A 178 3.09 -14.78 28.75
CA SER A 178 2.06 -15.81 28.67
C SER A 178 0.73 -15.18 28.24
N ILE A 179 0.02 -15.81 27.31
CA ILE A 179 -1.32 -15.37 26.91
C ILE A 179 -2.41 -15.76 27.92
N GLY A 180 -2.10 -16.66 28.86
CA GLY A 180 -3.05 -17.26 29.79
C GLY A 180 -2.86 -18.78 29.88
N ASN A 181 -3.68 -19.42 30.72
CA ASN A 181 -3.65 -20.86 30.92
C ASN A 181 -4.37 -21.55 29.75
N ILE A 182 -3.64 -22.17 28.83
CA ILE A 182 -4.24 -22.85 27.67
C ILE A 182 -4.73 -24.24 28.09
N ALA A 183 -5.93 -24.62 27.66
CA ALA A 183 -6.47 -25.95 27.91
C ALA A 183 -5.58 -27.02 27.28
N ALA A 184 -5.19 -28.03 28.05
CA ALA A 184 -4.51 -29.21 27.51
C ALA A 184 -5.42 -29.92 26.49
N ARG A 185 -4.86 -30.54 25.45
CA ARG A 185 -5.62 -31.25 24.41
C ARG A 185 -6.59 -32.31 24.98
N SER A 186 -6.27 -32.91 26.12
CA SER A 186 -7.10 -33.90 26.82
C SER A 186 -8.11 -33.32 27.81
N ARG A 187 -8.02 -32.01 28.14
CA ARG A 187 -8.94 -31.33 29.06
C ARG A 187 -10.24 -31.03 28.32
N ALA A 188 -11.35 -31.62 28.76
CA ALA A 188 -12.67 -31.27 28.25
C ALA A 188 -12.94 -29.78 28.55
N THR A 189 -13.46 -29.06 27.56
CA THR A 189 -13.75 -27.63 27.63
C THR A 189 -15.19 -27.27 27.31
N CYS A 190 -15.91 -28.14 26.61
CA CYS A 190 -17.31 -27.95 26.24
C CYS A 190 -18.19 -29.17 26.50
N ARG A 191 -19.48 -28.91 26.68
CA ARG A 191 -20.62 -29.84 26.52
C ARG A 191 -21.44 -29.43 25.30
N SER A 192 -22.35 -30.29 24.85
CA SER A 192 -23.21 -29.98 23.70
C SER A 192 -24.13 -28.82 24.00
N CYS A 193 -24.37 -27.97 23.01
CA CYS A 193 -25.29 -26.86 23.13
C CYS A 193 -26.73 -27.35 23.32
N ASP A 194 -27.50 -26.60 24.11
CA ASP A 194 -28.94 -26.76 24.23
C ASP A 194 -29.64 -25.77 23.29
N GLY A 195 -30.11 -26.25 22.14
CA GLY A 195 -30.66 -25.43 21.07
C GLY A 195 -29.60 -24.64 20.28
N ASN A 196 -30.03 -23.56 19.62
CA ASN A 196 -29.16 -22.76 18.74
C ASN A 196 -28.32 -21.71 19.50
N ASN A 197 -28.70 -21.39 20.74
CA ASN A 197 -27.99 -20.44 21.59
C ASN A 197 -27.08 -21.21 22.56
N CYS A 198 -25.80 -21.27 22.25
CA CYS A 198 -24.81 -22.08 22.95
C CYS A 198 -24.34 -21.50 24.29
N SER A 199 -25.10 -20.58 24.91
CA SER A 199 -24.69 -19.82 26.11
C SER A 199 -24.12 -20.58 27.31
N ASN A 200 -24.41 -21.88 27.47
CA ASN A 200 -23.95 -22.71 28.59
C ASN A 200 -23.10 -23.92 28.14
N ASN A 201 -22.50 -23.87 26.95
CA ASN A 201 -21.73 -25.00 26.42
C ASN A 201 -20.31 -25.09 27.00
N ILE A 202 -19.66 -23.98 27.35
CA ILE A 202 -18.35 -23.98 28.01
C ILE A 202 -18.50 -24.43 29.46
N LEU A 203 -17.64 -25.35 29.91
CA LEU A 203 -17.73 -25.91 31.26
C LEU A 203 -17.42 -24.85 32.33
N GLU A 204 -18.13 -24.91 33.46
CA GLU A 204 -18.07 -23.89 34.50
C GLU A 204 -16.69 -23.84 35.18
N ASP A 205 -15.99 -24.97 35.27
CA ASP A 205 -14.64 -25.07 35.80
C ASP A 205 -13.60 -24.40 34.88
N ILE A 206 -13.78 -24.45 33.56
CA ILE A 206 -12.94 -23.71 32.59
C ILE A 206 -13.07 -22.21 32.80
N ILE A 207 -14.28 -21.71 33.03
CA ILE A 207 -14.54 -20.29 33.32
C ILE A 207 -13.94 -19.91 34.68
N ALA A 208 -14.20 -20.72 35.72
CA ALA A 208 -13.72 -20.46 37.08
C ALA A 208 -12.18 -20.47 37.19
N GLU A 209 -11.52 -21.38 36.48
CA GLU A 209 -10.06 -21.52 36.44
C GLU A 209 -9.39 -20.58 35.42
N LYS A 210 -10.18 -19.79 34.66
CA LYS A 210 -9.70 -18.88 33.61
C LYS A 210 -8.83 -19.59 32.56
N ILE A 211 -9.27 -20.77 32.13
CA ILE A 211 -8.58 -21.55 31.11
C ILE A 211 -9.04 -21.12 29.71
N LEU A 212 -8.08 -20.82 28.83
CA LEU A 212 -8.32 -20.50 27.43
C LEU A 212 -8.59 -21.76 26.60
N THR A 213 -9.65 -21.72 25.81
CA THR A 213 -10.01 -22.70 24.78
C THR A 213 -10.47 -21.96 23.54
N SER A 214 -10.31 -22.57 22.36
CA SER A 214 -10.91 -22.09 21.12
C SER A 214 -11.71 -23.18 20.42
N GLY A 215 -12.43 -22.79 19.36
CA GLY A 215 -13.19 -23.71 18.54
C GLY A 215 -12.29 -24.57 17.66
N TYR A 216 -12.59 -25.86 17.54
CA TYR A 216 -12.00 -26.70 16.51
C TYR A 216 -12.76 -26.53 15.19
N PHE A 217 -12.07 -26.54 14.05
CA PHE A 217 -12.71 -26.28 12.74
C PHE A 217 -12.29 -27.28 11.67
N SER A 218 -13.25 -27.71 10.84
CA SER A 218 -12.95 -28.47 9.62
C SER A 218 -14.11 -28.39 8.63
N LEU A 219 -13.80 -28.16 7.36
CA LEU A 219 -14.78 -28.20 6.27
C LEU A 219 -15.16 -29.61 5.83
N THR A 220 -14.39 -30.64 6.19
CA THR A 220 -14.57 -31.99 5.67
C THR A 220 -14.83 -33.00 6.80
N PRO A 221 -15.86 -33.86 6.67
CA PRO A 221 -16.16 -34.83 7.73
C PRO A 221 -15.02 -35.82 7.99
N VAL A 222 -14.23 -36.15 6.95
CA VAL A 222 -13.13 -37.12 7.04
C VAL A 222 -11.91 -36.56 7.79
N PHE A 223 -11.68 -35.25 7.74
CA PHE A 223 -10.58 -34.58 8.44
C PHE A 223 -11.04 -33.79 9.68
N ALA A 224 -12.31 -33.92 10.09
CA ALA A 224 -12.86 -33.26 11.28
C ALA A 224 -12.34 -33.91 12.58
N LEU A 225 -11.08 -33.60 12.93
CA LEU A 225 -10.39 -34.16 14.09
C LEU A 225 -10.57 -33.29 15.34
N LYS A 226 -11.78 -33.32 15.92
CA LYS A 226 -12.06 -32.67 17.21
C LYS A 226 -11.81 -33.62 18.39
N PRO A 227 -10.92 -33.30 19.35
CA PRO A 227 -10.72 -34.11 20.53
C PRO A 227 -11.98 -34.19 21.41
N LYS A 228 -12.15 -35.30 22.12
CA LYS A 228 -13.31 -35.54 22.99
C LYS A 228 -13.45 -34.43 24.03
N GLY A 229 -14.64 -33.85 24.13
CA GLY A 229 -14.95 -32.81 25.10
C GLY A 229 -14.48 -31.40 24.69
N LYS A 230 -13.91 -31.21 23.50
CA LYS A 230 -13.49 -29.88 23.02
C LYS A 230 -14.61 -29.14 22.32
N CYS A 231 -14.54 -27.82 22.37
CA CYS A 231 -15.45 -26.94 21.67
C CYS A 231 -15.24 -27.01 20.16
N SER A 232 -16.30 -26.89 19.39
CA SER A 232 -16.22 -26.59 17.96
C SER A 232 -16.20 -25.09 17.73
N HIS A 233 -15.71 -24.68 16.57
CA HIS A 233 -15.88 -23.33 16.09
C HIS A 233 -17.38 -23.03 15.93
N GLY A 234 -18.09 -23.89 15.21
CA GLY A 234 -19.51 -23.73 14.88
C GLY A 234 -19.74 -23.11 13.51
N GLY A 235 -21.01 -22.96 13.15
CA GLY A 235 -21.43 -22.49 11.83
C GLY A 235 -21.80 -23.62 10.86
N ALA A 236 -22.49 -23.28 9.77
CA ALA A 236 -23.10 -24.26 8.87
C ALA A 236 -22.08 -25.16 8.13
N VAL A 237 -20.88 -24.65 7.88
CA VAL A 237 -19.83 -25.36 7.12
C VAL A 237 -18.87 -26.14 8.02
N ASP A 238 -18.81 -25.84 9.31
CA ASP A 238 -17.94 -26.54 10.27
C ASP A 238 -18.49 -27.95 10.55
N GLN A 239 -17.81 -28.98 10.04
CA GLN A 239 -18.19 -30.37 10.24
C GLN A 239 -17.90 -30.84 11.67
N THR A 240 -16.97 -30.20 12.38
CA THR A 240 -16.68 -30.57 13.76
C THR A 240 -17.87 -30.24 14.68
N SER A 241 -18.69 -29.24 14.32
CA SER A 241 -19.88 -28.83 15.07
C SER A 241 -20.92 -29.94 15.24
N LYS A 242 -20.85 -30.99 14.40
CA LYS A 242 -21.72 -32.17 14.41
C LYS A 242 -21.16 -33.33 15.25
N ILE A 243 -19.92 -33.21 15.72
CA ILE A 243 -19.24 -34.19 16.57
C ILE A 243 -19.50 -33.81 18.03
N GLU A 244 -19.76 -34.76 18.92
CA GLU A 244 -19.92 -34.47 20.35
C GLU A 244 -18.63 -33.91 20.98
N PRO A 245 -18.67 -32.78 21.70
CA PRO A 245 -19.84 -31.93 22.01
C PRO A 245 -20.33 -31.06 20.84
N ILE A 246 -21.62 -31.12 20.52
CA ILE A 246 -22.27 -30.47 19.36
C ILE A 246 -22.44 -28.96 19.57
N GLY A 247 -22.33 -28.19 18.47
CA GLY A 247 -22.53 -26.74 18.42
C GLY A 247 -21.23 -25.98 18.16
N GLY A 248 -21.01 -24.84 18.81
CA GLY A 248 -19.77 -24.08 18.66
C GLY A 248 -19.67 -22.88 19.59
N ILE A 249 -18.52 -22.17 19.55
CA ILE A 249 -18.24 -21.02 20.41
C ILE A 249 -17.98 -19.70 19.67
N ASN A 250 -18.09 -19.67 18.34
CA ASN A 250 -17.72 -18.48 17.58
C ASN A 250 -18.71 -17.30 17.75
N LYS A 251 -18.18 -16.09 17.53
CA LYS A 251 -18.84 -14.78 17.66
C LYS A 251 -18.78 -13.95 16.37
N ASP A 252 -18.57 -14.62 15.24
CA ASP A 252 -18.32 -14.04 13.92
C ASP A 252 -19.40 -13.06 13.48
N LYS A 253 -20.65 -13.38 13.83
CA LYS A 253 -21.84 -12.58 13.57
C LYS A 253 -22.89 -12.77 14.66
N GLU A 254 -23.89 -11.90 14.67
CA GLU A 254 -24.98 -11.95 15.65
C GLU A 254 -25.78 -13.27 15.64
N SER A 255 -25.78 -13.98 14.50
CA SER A 255 -26.48 -15.26 14.33
C SER A 255 -25.63 -16.50 14.64
N SER A 256 -24.36 -16.31 15.01
CA SER A 256 -23.45 -17.38 15.42
C SER A 256 -23.88 -18.07 16.71
N SER A 257 -23.29 -19.24 17.00
CA SER A 257 -23.53 -19.99 18.23
C SER A 257 -23.38 -19.14 19.50
N HIS A 258 -22.36 -18.26 19.54
CA HIS A 258 -22.15 -17.27 20.60
C HIS A 258 -22.38 -15.83 20.11
N GLY A 259 -23.18 -15.65 19.05
CA GLY A 259 -23.41 -14.35 18.41
C GLY A 259 -24.01 -13.27 19.34
N TYR A 260 -24.60 -13.65 20.47
CA TYR A 260 -25.04 -12.71 21.51
C TYR A 260 -23.89 -11.91 22.15
N LEU A 261 -22.64 -12.36 21.99
CA LEU A 261 -21.42 -11.67 22.41
C LEU A 261 -20.68 -10.96 21.26
N HIS A 262 -21.21 -11.01 20.03
CA HIS A 262 -20.55 -10.48 18.83
C HIS A 262 -20.10 -9.02 19.01
N THR A 263 -21.01 -8.12 19.40
CA THR A 263 -20.70 -6.70 19.58
C THR A 263 -19.63 -6.47 20.66
N GLN A 264 -19.61 -7.28 21.72
CA GLN A 264 -18.57 -7.19 22.75
C GLN A 264 -17.22 -7.67 22.20
N ALA A 265 -17.18 -8.80 21.50
CA ALA A 265 -15.98 -9.33 20.86
C ALA A 265 -15.40 -8.33 19.85
N ALA A 266 -16.25 -7.77 18.97
CA ALA A 266 -15.85 -6.80 17.96
C ALA A 266 -15.28 -5.52 18.59
N ASN A 267 -15.90 -4.99 19.65
CA ASN A 267 -15.39 -3.81 20.35
C ASN A 267 -14.03 -4.07 21.04
N ILE A 268 -13.83 -5.25 21.61
CA ILE A 268 -12.52 -5.64 22.17
C ILE A 268 -11.50 -5.80 21.04
N ALA A 269 -11.89 -6.36 19.89
CA ALA A 269 -11.03 -6.49 18.72
C ALA A 269 -10.61 -5.12 18.14
N ILE A 270 -11.50 -4.12 18.12
CA ILE A 270 -11.18 -2.73 17.77
C ILE A 270 -10.14 -2.17 18.75
N ALA A 271 -10.34 -2.38 20.05
CA ALA A 271 -9.40 -1.92 21.08
C ALA A 271 -8.03 -2.60 20.97
N ALA A 272 -8.00 -3.91 20.70
CA ALA A 272 -6.77 -4.68 20.52
C ALA A 272 -6.02 -4.25 19.25
N THR A 273 -6.75 -4.05 18.14
CA THR A 273 -6.20 -3.48 16.90
C THR A 273 -5.60 -2.10 17.15
N SER A 274 -6.28 -1.26 17.93
CA SER A 274 -5.77 0.07 18.31
C SER A 274 -4.52 -0.01 19.19
N GLU A 275 -4.46 -0.95 20.13
CA GLU A 275 -3.27 -1.18 20.97
C GLU A 275 -2.06 -1.61 20.14
N LEU A 276 -2.23 -2.52 19.17
CA LEU A 276 -1.17 -2.92 18.25
C LEU A 276 -0.68 -1.75 17.39
N LEU A 277 -1.59 -0.90 16.90
CA LEU A 277 -1.25 0.28 16.11
C LEU A 277 -0.47 1.32 16.94
N GLU A 278 -0.82 1.51 18.22
CA GLU A 278 -0.06 2.40 19.12
C GLU A 278 1.33 1.82 19.43
N ASP A 279 1.50 0.50 19.55
CA ASP A 279 2.83 -0.13 19.67
C ASP A 279 3.70 0.09 18.42
N ILE A 280 3.13 -0.05 17.21
CA ILE A 280 3.83 0.28 15.97
C ILE A 280 4.17 1.76 15.89
N ARG A 281 3.23 2.63 16.23
CA ARG A 281 3.44 4.08 16.29
C ARG A 281 4.54 4.43 17.28
N GLY A 282 4.59 3.77 18.43
CA GLY A 282 5.62 4.01 19.42
C GLY A 282 7.02 3.70 18.89
N ALA A 283 7.18 2.55 18.23
CA ALA A 283 8.45 2.17 17.63
C ALA A 283 8.85 3.07 16.43
N ALA A 284 7.88 3.55 15.65
CA ALA A 284 8.13 4.31 14.43
C ALA A 284 8.24 5.83 14.66
N GLY A 285 7.55 6.36 15.68
CA GLY A 285 7.26 7.77 15.84
C GLY A 285 6.08 8.25 14.98
N ASP A 286 5.55 9.43 15.31
CA ASP A 286 4.32 9.97 14.71
C ASP A 286 4.43 10.18 13.19
N ARG A 287 5.54 10.75 12.71
CA ARG A 287 5.71 11.08 11.29
C ARG A 287 5.84 9.82 10.40
N PRO A 288 6.72 8.84 10.70
CA PRO A 288 6.76 7.59 9.95
C PRO A 288 5.46 6.79 10.03
N PHE A 289 4.75 6.82 11.17
CA PHE A 289 3.43 6.20 11.29
C PHE A 289 2.40 6.83 10.34
N LEU A 290 2.30 8.17 10.30
CA LEU A 290 1.39 8.87 9.37
C LEU A 290 1.74 8.57 7.91
N ARG A 291 3.04 8.46 7.57
CA ARG A 291 3.49 8.06 6.22
C ARG A 291 3.14 6.61 5.90
N MET A 292 3.22 5.69 6.87
CA MET A 292 2.71 4.32 6.72
C MET A 292 1.22 4.32 6.41
N MET A 293 0.45 5.19 7.06
CA MET A 293 -0.97 5.41 6.76
C MET A 293 -1.20 6.10 5.41
N GLY A 294 -0.18 6.63 4.75
CA GLY A 294 -0.32 7.33 3.46
C GLY A 294 -0.69 8.80 3.59
N LEU A 295 -0.45 9.41 4.75
CA LEU A 295 -0.64 10.84 5.02
C LEU A 295 0.71 11.59 4.98
N PHE A 296 0.78 12.56 4.08
CA PHE A 296 1.93 13.44 3.85
C PHE A 296 1.49 14.90 3.92
N LYS A 297 2.27 15.75 4.59
CA LYS A 297 2.02 17.20 4.64
C LYS A 297 2.22 17.90 3.28
N GLY A 298 3.10 17.34 2.45
CA GLY A 298 3.35 17.79 1.08
C GLY A 298 2.51 17.03 0.06
N SER A 299 3.05 16.95 -1.16
CA SER A 299 2.52 16.12 -2.22
C SER A 299 2.61 14.65 -1.82
N SER A 300 1.60 13.87 -2.22
CA SER A 300 1.61 12.42 -2.06
C SER A 300 2.49 11.71 -3.11
N LYS A 301 3.01 12.45 -4.10
CA LYS A 301 3.85 11.94 -5.21
C LYS A 301 5.33 11.87 -4.83
N ALA A 302 6.00 10.84 -5.32
CA ALA A 302 7.45 10.72 -5.25
C ALA A 302 8.14 11.43 -6.42
N LEU A 303 9.33 11.97 -6.20
CA LEU A 303 10.24 12.42 -7.25
C LEU A 303 11.26 11.31 -7.51
N CYS A 304 11.19 10.67 -8.68
CA CYS A 304 11.98 9.47 -8.99
C CYS A 304 12.80 9.64 -10.27
N PHE A 305 14.13 9.57 -10.14
CA PHE A 305 15.08 9.68 -11.25
C PHE A 305 15.91 8.40 -11.43
N VAL A 306 16.02 7.95 -12.68
CA VAL A 306 16.90 6.85 -13.10
C VAL A 306 17.89 7.43 -14.11
N ILE A 307 19.17 7.51 -13.77
CA ILE A 307 20.12 8.37 -14.47
C ILE A 307 21.33 7.57 -14.94
N ASP A 308 21.57 7.58 -16.24
CA ASP A 308 22.82 7.12 -16.83
C ASP A 308 23.99 8.03 -16.38
N THR A 309 25.06 7.40 -15.89
CA THR A 309 26.24 8.07 -15.32
C THR A 309 27.50 7.93 -16.17
N THR A 310 27.35 7.49 -17.41
CA THR A 310 28.46 7.37 -18.38
C THR A 310 29.11 8.72 -18.69
N SER A 311 30.30 8.68 -19.30
CA SER A 311 31.06 9.91 -19.62
C SER A 311 30.32 10.86 -20.58
N SER A 312 29.46 10.34 -21.46
CA SER A 312 28.67 11.13 -22.43
C SER A 312 27.52 11.90 -21.78
N MET A 313 27.06 11.48 -20.60
CA MET A 313 25.96 12.08 -19.85
C MET A 313 26.33 13.36 -19.07
N LYS A 314 27.54 13.91 -19.28
CA LYS A 314 28.03 15.08 -18.51
C LYS A 314 27.09 16.28 -18.53
N ASP A 315 26.60 16.66 -19.71
CA ASP A 315 25.72 17.84 -19.87
C ASP A 315 24.29 17.54 -19.38
N ASP A 316 23.84 16.29 -19.56
CA ASP A 316 22.55 15.79 -19.09
C ASP A 316 22.48 15.80 -17.56
N ILE A 317 23.50 15.26 -16.89
CA ILE A 317 23.62 15.28 -15.43
C ILE A 317 23.65 16.72 -14.90
N ALA A 318 24.37 17.64 -15.57
CA ALA A 318 24.36 19.05 -15.18
C ALA A 318 22.95 19.66 -15.27
N THR A 319 22.18 19.29 -16.28
CA THR A 319 20.78 19.70 -16.42
C THR A 319 19.92 19.12 -15.31
N VAL A 320 20.06 17.82 -15.00
CA VAL A 320 19.31 17.18 -13.91
C VAL A 320 19.61 17.82 -12.56
N LYS A 321 20.89 18.14 -12.26
CA LYS A 321 21.27 18.87 -11.04
C LYS A 321 20.54 20.21 -10.92
N ASN A 322 20.48 20.98 -12.00
CA ASN A 322 19.80 22.28 -12.02
C ASN A 322 18.27 22.16 -11.84
N VAL A 323 17.65 21.22 -12.55
CA VAL A 323 16.20 20.97 -12.45
C VAL A 323 15.84 20.50 -11.03
N THR A 324 16.62 19.59 -10.47
CA THR A 324 16.44 19.10 -9.10
C THR A 324 16.50 20.25 -8.10
N SER A 325 17.53 21.08 -8.20
CA SER A 325 17.70 22.25 -7.32
C SER A 325 16.52 23.21 -7.45
N THR A 326 15.99 23.41 -8.66
CA THR A 326 14.82 24.25 -8.90
C THR A 326 13.56 23.68 -8.23
N ILE A 327 13.33 22.37 -8.37
CA ILE A 327 12.17 21.69 -7.76
C ILE A 327 12.26 21.76 -6.25
N ILE A 328 13.42 21.42 -5.66
CA ILE A 328 13.64 21.46 -4.21
C ILE A 328 13.42 22.87 -3.66
N ASN A 329 14.01 23.89 -4.28
CA ASN A 329 13.87 25.28 -3.82
C ASN A 329 12.45 25.82 -3.94
N ARG A 330 11.65 25.31 -4.90
CA ARG A 330 10.25 25.71 -5.10
C ARG A 330 9.31 24.98 -4.13
N ASP A 331 9.53 23.68 -3.92
CA ASP A 331 8.50 22.78 -3.38
C ASP A 331 8.68 22.43 -1.91
N VAL A 332 9.91 22.40 -1.37
CA VAL A 332 10.16 22.04 0.04
C VAL A 332 9.44 23.01 0.98
N GLY A 333 8.72 22.45 1.96
CA GLY A 333 7.90 23.23 2.90
C GLY A 333 6.56 23.71 2.32
N THR A 334 6.21 23.31 1.10
CA THR A 334 4.92 23.64 0.47
C THR A 334 4.04 22.39 0.31
N ALA A 335 2.78 22.58 -0.11
CA ALA A 335 1.88 21.47 -0.45
C ALA A 335 2.34 20.62 -1.64
N ASN A 336 3.37 21.05 -2.38
CA ASN A 336 3.95 20.32 -3.51
C ASN A 336 5.23 19.55 -3.14
N GLU A 337 5.72 19.62 -1.90
CA GLU A 337 6.91 18.89 -1.47
C GLU A 337 6.72 17.38 -1.74
N PRO A 338 7.57 16.71 -2.53
CA PRO A 338 7.46 15.29 -2.78
C PRO A 338 7.42 14.46 -1.48
N SER A 339 6.55 13.44 -1.44
CA SER A 339 6.44 12.53 -0.29
C SER A 339 7.71 11.70 -0.07
N LEU A 340 8.46 11.48 -1.15
CA LEU A 340 9.63 10.63 -1.21
C LEU A 340 10.52 11.05 -2.39
N TYR A 341 11.83 10.95 -2.22
CA TYR A 341 12.82 11.18 -3.26
C TYR A 341 13.57 9.89 -3.56
N ILE A 342 13.67 9.53 -4.84
CA ILE A 342 14.29 8.30 -5.31
C ILE A 342 15.29 8.62 -6.43
N LEU A 343 16.52 8.13 -6.29
CA LEU A 343 17.57 8.19 -7.32
C LEU A 343 18.16 6.80 -7.54
N VAL A 344 18.22 6.37 -8.79
CA VAL A 344 18.94 5.17 -9.24
C VAL A 344 19.94 5.56 -10.34
N PRO A 345 21.23 5.75 -10.02
CA PRO A 345 22.24 5.91 -11.05
C PRO A 345 22.48 4.55 -11.74
N PHE A 346 22.87 4.54 -13.00
CA PHE A 346 23.33 3.32 -13.69
C PHE A 346 24.47 3.61 -14.67
N ASN A 347 25.20 2.55 -15.00
CA ASN A 347 26.34 2.50 -15.93
C ASN A 347 26.50 1.04 -16.40
N ASP A 348 27.56 0.74 -17.13
CA ASP A 348 27.99 -0.62 -17.46
C ASP A 348 29.37 -0.90 -16.85
N PRO A 349 29.56 -2.01 -16.11
CA PRO A 349 28.64 -3.12 -15.88
C PRO A 349 27.71 -2.98 -14.66
N GLY A 350 27.66 -1.82 -14.00
CA GLY A 350 27.01 -1.66 -12.69
C GLY A 350 25.82 -0.70 -12.68
N PHE A 351 24.81 -0.99 -11.85
CA PHE A 351 23.67 -0.11 -11.61
C PHE A 351 23.41 0.07 -10.11
N GLY A 352 22.76 1.17 -9.75
CA GLY A 352 22.61 1.60 -8.37
C GLY A 352 23.89 2.24 -7.78
N PRO A 353 23.94 2.43 -6.45
CA PRO A 353 22.94 2.02 -5.48
C PRO A 353 21.67 2.89 -5.51
N LEU A 354 20.54 2.31 -5.10
CA LEU A 354 19.29 3.03 -4.86
C LEU A 354 19.46 4.00 -3.70
N THR A 355 19.18 5.28 -3.94
CA THR A 355 18.92 6.27 -2.89
C THR A 355 17.42 6.43 -2.76
N LYS A 356 16.88 6.19 -1.56
CA LYS A 356 15.47 6.41 -1.21
C LYS A 356 15.44 7.18 0.11
N THR A 357 14.82 8.36 0.11
CA THR A 357 14.82 9.23 1.29
C THR A 357 13.64 10.19 1.26
N THR A 358 13.17 10.57 2.45
CA THR A 358 12.20 11.65 2.61
C THR A 358 12.85 13.01 2.93
N ASN A 359 14.17 13.08 2.95
CA ASN A 359 14.94 14.29 3.22
C ASN A 359 15.49 14.89 1.91
N SER A 360 14.99 16.08 1.56
CA SER A 360 15.39 16.80 0.34
C SER A 360 16.88 17.12 0.28
N ALA A 361 17.53 17.42 1.41
CA ALA A 361 18.97 17.68 1.46
C ALA A 361 19.81 16.43 1.16
N VAL A 362 19.37 15.26 1.65
CA VAL A 362 20.03 13.98 1.34
C VAL A 362 19.91 13.68 -0.15
N PHE A 363 18.73 13.91 -0.75
CA PHE A 363 18.53 13.72 -2.18
C PHE A 363 19.35 14.71 -3.03
N GLN A 364 19.35 15.99 -2.67
CA GLN A 364 20.16 17.02 -3.34
C GLN A 364 21.64 16.65 -3.32
N ASN A 365 22.17 16.24 -2.17
CA ASN A 365 23.55 15.78 -2.05
C ASN A 365 23.84 14.54 -2.92
N ALA A 366 22.92 13.58 -2.97
CA ALA A 366 23.04 12.39 -3.82
C ALA A 366 23.12 12.80 -5.30
N ILE A 367 22.24 13.70 -5.75
CA ILE A 367 22.24 14.24 -7.11
C ILE A 367 23.51 15.03 -7.41
N ASP A 368 23.96 15.90 -6.51
CA ASP A 368 25.16 16.71 -6.68
C ASP A 368 26.45 15.87 -6.74
N SER A 369 26.44 14.70 -6.08
CA SER A 369 27.56 13.75 -6.11
C SER A 369 27.66 12.91 -7.39
N LEU A 370 26.68 12.97 -8.30
CA LEU A 370 26.75 12.28 -9.58
C LEU A 370 27.92 12.82 -10.42
N VAL A 371 28.73 11.89 -10.96
CA VAL A 371 29.86 12.18 -11.85
C VAL A 371 29.74 11.34 -13.11
N ALA A 372 29.82 11.99 -14.28
CA ALA A 372 29.88 11.33 -15.58
C ALA A 372 31.25 10.64 -15.76
N THR A 373 31.28 9.31 -15.74
CA THR A 373 32.50 8.50 -15.89
C THR A 373 32.19 7.15 -16.56
N GLY A 374 33.21 6.47 -17.11
CA GLY A 374 33.00 5.14 -17.72
C GLY A 374 32.35 5.21 -19.12
N GLY A 375 31.55 4.21 -19.48
CA GLY A 375 30.91 4.06 -20.80
C GLY A 375 31.74 3.28 -21.80
N GLY A 376 32.23 2.09 -21.41
CA GLY A 376 33.12 1.25 -22.21
C GLY A 376 32.55 0.88 -23.58
N ASP A 377 31.63 -0.09 -23.63
CA ASP A 377 30.81 -0.35 -24.82
C ASP A 377 29.51 0.48 -24.79
N PRO A 378 28.92 0.83 -25.95
CA PRO A 378 27.82 1.81 -26.00
C PRO A 378 26.51 1.45 -25.27
N PRO A 379 26.07 0.17 -25.16
CA PRO A 379 24.83 -0.16 -24.44
C PRO A 379 24.98 -0.20 -22.91
N GLU A 380 23.98 0.29 -22.19
CA GLU A 380 24.01 0.51 -20.73
C GLU A 380 22.90 -0.26 -19.97
N MET A 381 23.00 -0.38 -18.65
CA MET A 381 22.10 -1.19 -17.80
C MET A 381 20.78 -0.47 -17.40
N SER A 382 20.14 0.19 -18.37
CA SER A 382 19.00 1.08 -18.11
C SER A 382 17.75 0.35 -17.60
N LEU A 383 17.48 -0.89 -18.05
CA LEU A 383 16.30 -1.63 -17.59
C LEU A 383 16.46 -2.19 -16.18
N SER A 384 17.67 -2.55 -15.77
CA SER A 384 18.00 -2.94 -14.39
C SER A 384 17.83 -1.77 -13.43
N GLY A 385 18.31 -0.59 -13.82
CA GLY A 385 18.06 0.65 -13.08
C GLY A 385 16.56 0.96 -12.94
N LEU A 386 15.80 0.82 -14.04
CA LEU A 386 14.35 1.03 -14.04
C LEU A 386 13.59 0.00 -13.20
N GLN A 387 13.98 -1.27 -13.25
CA GLN A 387 13.42 -2.33 -12.40
C GLN A 387 13.59 -1.99 -10.91
N LEU A 388 14.77 -1.52 -10.52
CA LEU A 388 15.05 -1.15 -9.13
C LEU A 388 14.18 0.03 -8.70
N ALA A 389 14.02 1.04 -9.56
CA ALA A 389 13.15 2.19 -9.31
C ALA A 389 11.68 1.79 -9.17
N LEU A 390 11.14 0.99 -10.09
CA LEU A 390 9.75 0.50 -10.04
C LEU A 390 9.48 -0.35 -8.79
N SER A 391 10.47 -1.11 -8.32
CA SER A 391 10.33 -1.93 -7.11
C SER A 391 10.28 -1.10 -5.82
N ALA A 392 10.98 0.05 -5.82
CA ALA A 392 11.12 0.92 -4.65
C ALA A 392 10.09 2.07 -4.60
N ALA A 393 9.62 2.53 -5.75
CA ALA A 393 8.68 3.63 -5.85
C ALA A 393 7.28 3.23 -5.36
N PRO A 394 6.56 4.14 -4.68
CA PRO A 394 5.14 3.94 -4.41
C PRO A 394 4.36 3.71 -5.71
N SER A 395 3.30 2.91 -5.66
CA SER A 395 2.43 2.72 -6.81
C SER A 395 1.84 4.04 -7.35
N ASN A 396 1.63 4.14 -8.66
CA ASN A 396 1.26 5.36 -9.40
C ASN A 396 2.24 6.53 -9.26
N SER A 397 3.54 6.23 -9.08
CA SER A 397 4.60 7.22 -9.17
C SER A 397 4.90 7.58 -10.63
N GLU A 398 5.50 8.74 -10.82
CA GLU A 398 6.13 9.10 -12.08
C GLU A 398 7.64 8.92 -11.97
N ILE A 399 8.22 8.26 -12.97
CA ILE A 399 9.64 7.93 -13.03
C ILE A 399 10.22 8.57 -14.28
N PHE A 400 11.35 9.29 -14.13
CA PHE A 400 12.06 9.88 -15.26
C PHE A 400 13.40 9.17 -15.45
N LEU A 401 13.57 8.54 -16.62
CA LEU A 401 14.82 7.88 -17.00
C LEU A 401 15.58 8.77 -17.99
N PHE A 402 16.86 9.03 -17.71
CA PHE A 402 17.74 9.83 -18.57
C PHE A 402 18.86 8.95 -19.13
N THR A 403 19.04 8.94 -20.45
CA THR A 403 20.12 8.20 -21.14
C THR A 403 20.36 8.74 -22.54
N ASP A 404 21.56 8.54 -23.07
CA ASP A 404 21.91 8.72 -24.49
C ASP A 404 22.29 7.39 -25.17
N ALA A 405 21.99 6.27 -24.52
CA ALA A 405 22.43 4.94 -24.93
C ALA A 405 21.28 3.91 -25.07
N ALA A 406 21.55 2.86 -25.84
CA ALA A 406 20.68 1.70 -25.93
C ALA A 406 20.77 0.86 -24.64
N ALA A 407 19.69 0.15 -24.29
CA ALA A 407 19.73 -0.79 -23.18
C ALA A 407 20.56 -2.05 -23.54
N LYS A 408 21.48 -2.47 -22.66
CA LYS A 408 22.23 -3.73 -22.77
C LYS A 408 21.38 -4.93 -22.32
N ASP A 409 20.55 -4.70 -21.31
CA ASP A 409 19.72 -5.66 -20.59
C ASP A 409 18.30 -5.77 -21.16
N LYS A 410 18.17 -5.75 -22.49
CA LYS A 410 16.88 -5.79 -23.24
C LYS A 410 16.00 -6.98 -22.86
N ASN A 411 16.59 -8.05 -22.35
CA ASN A 411 15.88 -9.21 -21.82
C ASN A 411 14.96 -8.86 -20.63
N LEU A 412 15.14 -7.72 -19.97
CA LEU A 412 14.26 -7.27 -18.88
C LEU A 412 12.98 -6.57 -19.35
N LYS A 413 12.77 -6.35 -20.66
CA LYS A 413 11.60 -5.63 -21.19
C LYS A 413 10.27 -6.13 -20.58
N SER A 414 10.02 -7.43 -20.64
CA SER A 414 8.78 -8.03 -20.14
C SER A 414 8.65 -7.92 -18.62
N THR A 415 9.75 -8.07 -17.87
CA THR A 415 9.80 -7.86 -16.41
C THR A 415 9.52 -6.40 -16.04
N VAL A 416 10.04 -5.44 -16.81
CA VAL A 416 9.75 -4.01 -16.60
C VAL A 416 8.28 -3.71 -16.90
N ILE A 417 7.70 -4.26 -17.97
CA ILE A 417 6.26 -4.13 -18.26
C ILE A 417 5.42 -4.71 -17.11
N ALA A 418 5.80 -5.87 -16.59
CA ALA A 418 5.16 -6.49 -15.44
C ALA A 418 5.14 -5.57 -14.21
N LEU A 419 6.27 -4.94 -13.91
CA LEU A 419 6.38 -3.98 -12.80
C LEU A 419 5.60 -2.69 -13.08
N ILE A 420 5.57 -2.20 -14.33
CA ILE A 420 4.74 -1.07 -14.75
C ILE A 420 3.26 -1.37 -14.51
N GLU A 421 2.76 -2.51 -14.98
CA GLU A 421 1.37 -2.93 -14.79
C GLU A 421 1.04 -3.12 -13.31
N ARG A 422 1.93 -3.78 -12.54
CA ARG A 422 1.71 -4.06 -11.11
C ARG A 422 1.70 -2.81 -10.24
N THR A 423 2.60 -1.87 -10.52
CA THR A 423 2.75 -0.62 -9.75
C THR A 423 1.89 0.50 -10.32
N GLN A 424 1.40 0.34 -11.56
CA GLN A 424 0.68 1.35 -12.32
C GLN A 424 1.43 2.70 -12.39
N SER A 425 2.75 2.63 -12.41
CA SER A 425 3.65 3.79 -12.47
C SER A 425 3.84 4.26 -13.91
N VAL A 426 4.02 5.57 -14.09
CA VAL A 426 4.25 6.21 -15.38
C VAL A 426 5.75 6.37 -15.59
N VAL A 427 6.29 5.91 -16.71
CA VAL A 427 7.73 6.00 -17.00
C VAL A 427 7.97 6.90 -18.20
N ASN A 428 8.59 8.05 -17.96
CA ASN A 428 8.99 9.01 -18.98
C ASN A 428 10.48 8.84 -19.30
N PHE A 429 10.81 8.70 -20.58
CA PHE A 429 12.19 8.55 -21.07
C PHE A 429 12.66 9.88 -21.66
N MET A 430 13.79 10.36 -21.17
CA MET A 430 14.52 11.54 -21.65
C MET A 430 15.75 11.05 -22.39
N ILE A 431 15.61 10.89 -23.71
CA ILE A 431 16.63 10.28 -24.57
C ILE A 431 17.36 11.39 -25.32
N THR A 432 18.67 11.52 -25.09
CA THR A 432 19.49 12.51 -25.80
C THR A 432 20.36 11.90 -26.90
N ASP A 433 20.85 12.77 -27.79
CA ASP A 433 21.73 12.43 -28.93
C ASP A 433 21.07 11.62 -30.08
N THR A 434 19.77 11.83 -30.31
CA THR A 434 18.99 11.11 -31.34
C THR A 434 19.05 11.72 -32.75
N SER A 435 19.58 12.94 -32.95
CA SER A 435 19.50 13.65 -34.24
C SER A 435 20.84 14.15 -34.82
N SER A 436 20.97 14.00 -36.14
CA SER A 436 22.15 14.28 -36.95
C SER A 436 22.37 15.77 -37.23
N VAL A 437 23.50 16.34 -36.80
CA VAL A 437 24.01 17.58 -37.39
C VAL A 437 25.22 17.25 -38.26
N ASN A 438 24.98 17.05 -39.56
CA ASN A 438 25.89 17.25 -40.70
C ASN A 438 27.42 17.19 -40.44
N SER A 439 27.95 16.16 -39.78
CA SER A 439 29.39 15.93 -39.74
C SER A 439 29.82 15.13 -40.97
N ARG A 440 29.87 15.81 -42.13
CA ARG A 440 30.75 15.37 -43.23
C ARG A 440 32.20 15.52 -42.78
N LYS A 441 32.65 14.72 -41.80
CA LYS A 441 34.06 14.42 -41.51
C LYS A 441 34.19 13.43 -40.35
N ARG A 442 34.84 12.32 -40.70
CA ARG A 442 35.55 11.31 -39.89
C ARG A 442 34.76 10.09 -39.41
N ARG A 443 35.39 8.95 -39.71
CA ARG A 443 35.11 7.56 -39.32
C ARG A 443 35.19 7.37 -37.78
N ALA A 444 34.30 7.98 -37.02
CA ALA A 444 33.98 7.51 -35.67
C ALA A 444 32.73 6.60 -35.77
N PRO A 445 32.64 5.50 -35.01
CA PRO A 445 31.37 4.78 -34.89
C PRO A 445 30.35 5.78 -34.37
N SER A 446 29.20 5.95 -35.03
CA SER A 446 28.13 6.74 -34.45
C SER A 446 27.61 5.99 -33.23
N ASN A 447 27.70 6.57 -32.02
CA ASN A 447 26.98 6.13 -30.81
C ASN A 447 25.47 6.39 -30.97
N ARG A 448 24.90 6.07 -32.14
CA ARG A 448 23.50 6.29 -32.45
C ARG A 448 22.69 5.16 -31.85
N ILE A 449 21.67 5.49 -31.07
CA ILE A 449 20.64 4.53 -30.68
C ILE A 449 19.95 4.03 -31.96
N ALA A 450 20.05 2.73 -32.23
CA ALA A 450 19.39 2.13 -33.38
C ALA A 450 17.87 2.28 -33.25
N GLU A 451 17.16 2.32 -34.38
CA GLU A 451 15.69 2.50 -34.37
C GLU A 451 14.97 1.45 -33.52
N ALA A 452 15.43 0.20 -33.56
CA ALA A 452 14.90 -0.88 -32.71
C ALA A 452 15.12 -0.63 -31.21
N ASP A 453 16.19 0.08 -30.84
CA ASP A 453 16.55 0.38 -29.45
C ASP A 453 15.77 1.59 -28.93
N ALA A 454 15.54 2.59 -29.78
CA ALA A 454 14.61 3.68 -29.47
C ALA A 454 13.17 3.15 -29.34
N GLN A 455 12.78 2.18 -30.19
CA GLN A 455 11.47 1.54 -30.11
C GLN A 455 11.24 0.81 -28.79
N LEU A 456 12.27 0.20 -28.19
CA LEU A 456 12.18 -0.41 -26.86
C LEU A 456 11.70 0.60 -25.81
N TYR A 457 12.30 1.79 -25.76
CA TYR A 457 11.89 2.84 -24.83
C TYR A 457 10.50 3.41 -25.15
N ARG A 458 10.17 3.57 -26.44
CA ARG A 458 8.82 3.96 -26.89
C ARG A 458 7.74 2.97 -26.42
N ASP A 459 8.00 1.67 -26.54
CA ASP A 459 7.08 0.61 -26.10
C ASP A 459 6.86 0.65 -24.58
N LEU A 460 7.92 0.85 -23.79
CA LEU A 460 7.84 0.95 -22.33
C LEU A 460 7.12 2.24 -21.87
N ALA A 461 7.39 3.36 -22.54
CA ALA A 461 6.66 4.60 -22.31
C ALA A 461 5.17 4.40 -22.61
N GLN A 462 4.83 3.79 -23.74
CA GLN A 462 3.44 3.50 -24.11
C GLN A 462 2.76 2.56 -23.09
N ALA A 463 3.41 1.48 -22.67
CA ALA A 463 2.84 0.55 -21.68
C ALA A 463 2.49 1.25 -20.35
N SER A 464 3.34 2.19 -19.92
CA SER A 464 3.14 2.95 -18.67
C SER A 464 2.26 4.19 -18.82
N GLY A 465 1.92 4.60 -20.04
CA GLY A 465 1.31 5.90 -20.34
C GLY A 465 2.25 7.09 -20.17
N GLY A 466 3.56 6.85 -20.14
CA GLY A 466 4.59 7.89 -20.15
C GLY A 466 4.91 8.39 -21.55
N GLN A 467 5.96 9.21 -21.63
CA GLN A 467 6.44 9.81 -22.88
C GLN A 467 7.85 9.35 -23.20
N ALA A 468 8.16 9.08 -24.47
CA ALA A 468 9.53 8.89 -24.95
C ALA A 468 9.96 10.16 -25.69
N ILE A 469 10.67 11.03 -24.96
CA ILE A 469 11.10 12.34 -25.42
C ILE A 469 12.52 12.21 -25.98
N GLU A 470 12.67 12.44 -27.28
CA GLU A 470 13.90 12.29 -28.04
C GLU A 470 14.36 13.65 -28.54
N ILE A 471 15.52 14.08 -28.04
CA ILE A 471 15.99 15.46 -28.15
C ILE A 471 17.52 15.53 -28.27
N THR A 472 18.05 16.69 -28.63
CA THR A 472 19.49 16.95 -28.49
C THR A 472 19.84 17.30 -27.04
N LYS A 473 21.11 17.13 -26.65
CA LYS A 473 21.57 17.50 -25.29
C LYS A 473 21.29 18.98 -24.94
N SER A 474 21.41 19.89 -25.91
CA SER A 474 21.12 21.33 -25.73
C SER A 474 19.63 21.66 -25.60
N GLN A 475 18.75 20.72 -25.95
CA GLN A 475 17.30 20.83 -25.85
C GLN A 475 16.72 20.22 -24.56
N LEU A 476 17.51 19.46 -23.80
CA LEU A 476 17.08 18.82 -22.55
C LEU A 476 16.55 19.81 -21.50
N PRO A 477 17.18 20.98 -21.25
CA PRO A 477 16.66 21.94 -20.28
C PRO A 477 15.20 22.35 -20.56
N GLN A 478 14.84 22.51 -21.83
CA GLN A 478 13.49 22.84 -22.25
C GLN A 478 12.54 21.66 -21.99
N ALA A 479 12.92 20.43 -22.36
CA ALA A 479 12.09 19.25 -22.18
C ALA A 479 11.76 18.92 -20.71
N THR A 480 12.64 19.33 -19.76
CA THR A 480 12.44 19.06 -18.33
C THR A 480 11.24 19.78 -17.69
N ALA A 481 10.54 20.65 -18.42
CA ALA A 481 9.31 21.29 -17.96
C ALA A 481 8.24 20.28 -17.49
N ILE A 482 8.13 19.14 -18.17
CA ILE A 482 7.23 18.03 -17.78
C ILE A 482 7.47 17.54 -16.35
N ILE A 483 8.71 17.57 -15.86
CA ILE A 483 9.06 17.11 -14.50
C ILE A 483 8.48 18.06 -13.45
N LYS A 484 8.46 19.37 -13.75
CA LYS A 484 7.87 20.39 -12.86
C LYS A 484 6.35 20.31 -12.85
N GLU A 485 5.75 19.93 -13.98
CA GLU A 485 4.31 19.77 -14.13
C GLU A 485 3.81 18.50 -13.44
N SER A 486 4.55 17.40 -13.57
CA SER A 486 4.23 16.11 -12.93
C SER A 486 4.48 16.07 -11.43
N SER A 487 5.36 16.93 -10.90
CA SER A 487 5.59 17.03 -9.45
C SER A 487 4.41 17.67 -8.71
N ASN A 488 3.46 18.28 -9.42
CA ASN A 488 2.27 18.88 -8.80
C ASN A 488 1.36 17.80 -8.19
N ALA A 489 0.76 18.13 -7.05
CA ALA A 489 -0.21 17.25 -6.40
C ALA A 489 -1.45 16.99 -7.28
N SER A 490 -2.03 15.78 -7.15
CA SER A 490 -3.35 15.44 -7.69
C SER A 490 -3.49 15.47 -9.23
N LEU A 491 -2.44 15.02 -9.94
CA LEU A 491 -2.48 14.87 -11.39
C LEU A 491 -3.37 13.69 -11.83
N VAL A 492 -4.24 13.94 -12.80
CA VAL A 492 -5.17 12.97 -13.37
C VAL A 492 -5.05 12.89 -14.90
N THR A 493 -5.29 11.71 -15.46
CA THR A 493 -5.34 11.51 -16.92
C THR A 493 -6.79 11.65 -17.42
N LEU A 494 -6.99 12.50 -18.42
CA LEU A 494 -8.30 12.76 -19.05
C LEU A 494 -8.45 12.02 -20.38
N LEU A 495 -7.34 11.87 -21.11
CA LEU A 495 -7.24 11.16 -22.38
C LEU A 495 -5.83 10.61 -22.56
N GLN A 496 -5.72 9.38 -23.07
CA GLN A 496 -4.48 8.84 -23.60
C GLN A 496 -4.75 8.07 -24.90
N ALA A 497 -3.83 8.20 -25.86
CA ALA A 497 -3.89 7.45 -27.11
C ALA A 497 -2.48 7.29 -27.70
N ALA A 498 -2.26 6.16 -28.39
CA ALA A 498 -1.07 5.92 -29.19
C ALA A 498 -1.47 5.33 -30.54
N ARG A 499 -0.77 5.71 -31.61
CA ARG A 499 -0.99 5.19 -32.97
C ARG A 499 0.31 4.73 -33.58
N ASN A 500 0.32 3.47 -34.02
CA ASN A 500 1.42 2.87 -34.76
C ASN A 500 0.84 1.83 -35.76
N PRO A 501 0.82 2.12 -37.08
CA PRO A 501 1.32 3.33 -37.74
C PRO A 501 0.45 4.57 -37.43
N GLY A 502 0.97 5.76 -37.77
CA GLY A 502 0.22 7.01 -37.65
C GLY A 502 -1.01 7.05 -38.56
N LYS A 503 -2.06 7.74 -38.11
CA LYS A 503 -3.25 8.02 -38.92
C LYS A 503 -3.89 9.35 -38.53
N ALA A 504 -4.66 9.92 -39.46
CA ALA A 504 -5.52 11.07 -39.17
C ALA A 504 -6.74 10.63 -38.35
N GLU A 505 -6.95 11.24 -37.19
CA GLU A 505 -8.02 10.86 -36.27
C GLU A 505 -8.38 12.01 -35.31
N SER A 506 -9.65 12.06 -34.91
CA SER A 506 -10.14 12.98 -33.89
C SER A 506 -10.28 12.27 -32.56
N PHE A 507 -9.75 12.88 -31.51
CA PHE A 507 -9.92 12.43 -30.12
C PHE A 507 -10.76 13.43 -29.36
N THR A 508 -11.61 12.95 -28.45
CA THR A 508 -12.41 13.82 -27.59
C THR A 508 -12.14 13.56 -26.14
N PHE A 509 -12.05 14.62 -25.35
CA PHE A 509 -11.83 14.56 -23.92
C PHE A 509 -12.67 15.62 -23.21
N MET A 510 -12.83 15.48 -21.90
CA MET A 510 -13.74 16.32 -21.13
C MET A 510 -12.96 16.99 -19.99
N ILE A 511 -13.05 18.32 -19.93
CA ILE A 511 -12.52 19.13 -18.84
C ILE A 511 -13.73 19.54 -17.99
N ASP A 512 -13.85 18.97 -16.79
CA ASP A 512 -14.89 19.34 -15.83
C ASP A 512 -14.44 20.48 -14.90
N ASP A 513 -15.38 20.98 -14.09
CA ASP A 513 -15.12 22.12 -13.20
C ASP A 513 -14.05 21.86 -12.15
N SER A 514 -13.83 20.60 -11.74
CA SER A 514 -12.79 20.24 -10.77
C SER A 514 -11.38 20.25 -11.38
N VAL A 515 -11.26 20.19 -12.71
CA VAL A 515 -9.98 20.15 -13.40
C VAL A 515 -9.37 21.56 -13.47
N THR A 516 -8.09 21.65 -13.13
CA THR A 516 -7.27 22.85 -13.25
C THR A 516 -5.99 22.52 -14.02
N ASN A 517 -5.34 23.54 -14.59
CA ASN A 517 -4.10 23.41 -15.37
C ASN A 517 -4.12 22.29 -16.43
N PRO A 518 -5.15 22.21 -17.30
CA PRO A 518 -5.21 21.21 -18.35
C PRO A 518 -4.02 21.33 -19.30
N THR A 519 -3.32 20.23 -19.55
CA THR A 519 -2.10 20.20 -20.37
C THR A 519 -2.15 19.03 -21.34
N VAL A 520 -1.75 19.28 -22.59
CA VAL A 520 -1.67 18.27 -23.65
C VAL A 520 -0.21 17.99 -23.95
N TYR A 521 0.15 16.72 -23.93
CA TYR A 521 1.42 16.19 -24.40
C TYR A 521 1.23 15.41 -25.69
N VAL A 522 2.11 15.68 -26.65
CA VAL A 522 2.18 14.91 -27.90
C VAL A 522 3.64 14.52 -28.12
N THR A 523 3.89 13.24 -28.39
CA THR A 523 5.20 12.80 -28.91
C THR A 523 5.07 12.18 -30.29
N GLY A 524 6.00 12.50 -31.17
CA GLY A 524 6.18 11.90 -32.50
C GLY A 524 6.63 12.91 -33.55
N GLU A 525 6.97 12.40 -34.73
CA GLU A 525 7.60 13.19 -35.79
C GLU A 525 6.61 13.69 -36.84
N SER A 526 6.78 14.93 -37.31
CA SER A 526 5.96 15.50 -38.40
C SER A 526 4.45 15.48 -38.13
N ILE A 527 4.07 15.82 -36.90
CA ILE A 527 2.69 15.87 -36.45
C ILE A 527 2.10 17.26 -36.71
N THR A 528 0.88 17.29 -37.24
CA THR A 528 0.02 18.48 -37.17
C THR A 528 -1.22 18.17 -36.36
N PHE A 529 -1.74 19.19 -35.67
CA PHE A 529 -2.97 19.07 -34.90
C PHE A 529 -3.84 20.31 -34.97
N THR A 530 -5.14 20.12 -34.73
CA THR A 530 -6.14 21.17 -34.54
C THR A 530 -6.86 20.92 -33.22
N LEU A 531 -6.79 21.89 -32.32
CA LEU A 531 -7.51 21.86 -31.04
C LEU A 531 -8.83 22.61 -31.19
N ILE A 532 -9.93 22.02 -30.74
CA ILE A 532 -11.28 22.61 -30.79
C ILE A 532 -11.86 22.61 -29.39
N SER A 533 -12.27 23.79 -28.95
CA SER A 533 -12.84 24.04 -27.63
C SER A 533 -14.34 23.69 -27.55
N PRO A 534 -14.92 23.64 -26.34
CA PRO A 534 -16.35 23.39 -26.15
C PRO A 534 -17.26 24.46 -26.79
N THR A 535 -16.75 25.66 -27.06
CA THR A 535 -17.49 26.75 -27.72
C THR A 535 -17.41 26.67 -29.25
N GLY A 536 -16.61 25.74 -29.79
CA GLY A 536 -16.38 25.57 -31.23
C GLY A 536 -15.23 26.43 -31.79
N GLU A 537 -14.56 27.23 -30.96
CA GLU A 537 -13.32 27.92 -31.34
C GLU A 537 -12.21 26.89 -31.59
N SER A 538 -11.39 27.10 -32.61
CA SER A 538 -10.30 26.20 -33.03
C SER A 538 -8.96 26.90 -33.11
N GLN A 539 -7.88 26.17 -32.79
CA GLN A 539 -6.49 26.64 -32.90
C GLN A 539 -5.62 25.54 -33.50
N ASP A 540 -4.86 25.87 -34.54
CA ASP A 540 -3.98 24.94 -35.25
C ASP A 540 -2.56 24.92 -34.67
N SER A 541 -1.84 23.83 -34.94
CA SER A 541 -0.44 23.64 -34.50
C SER A 541 0.56 24.70 -34.97
N SER A 542 0.24 25.49 -36.01
CA SER A 542 1.05 26.64 -36.45
C SER A 542 0.92 27.88 -35.55
N ASP A 543 -0.17 27.96 -34.78
CA ASP A 543 -0.54 29.15 -34.03
C ASP A 543 0.02 29.06 -32.61
N THR A 544 1.25 29.54 -32.44
CA THR A 544 1.95 29.54 -31.13
C THR A 544 1.41 30.55 -30.12
N MET A 545 0.59 31.50 -30.57
CA MET A 545 -0.20 32.40 -29.72
C MET A 545 -1.65 32.36 -30.20
N GLY A 546 -2.57 31.98 -29.32
CA GLY A 546 -3.98 31.89 -29.64
C GLY A 546 -4.85 31.92 -28.41
N SER A 547 -6.16 31.88 -28.61
CA SER A 547 -7.18 32.02 -27.56
C SER A 547 -7.37 30.78 -26.70
N LEU A 548 -6.93 29.60 -27.18
CA LEU A 548 -7.11 28.31 -26.51
C LEU A 548 -5.87 27.82 -25.75
N ILE A 549 -4.67 28.20 -26.17
CA ILE A 549 -3.40 27.74 -25.60
C ILE A 549 -2.71 28.90 -24.88
N ILE A 550 -2.40 28.72 -23.59
CA ILE A 550 -1.68 29.69 -22.75
C ILE A 550 -0.19 29.67 -23.09
N THR A 551 0.41 28.48 -23.10
CA THR A 551 1.81 28.27 -23.45
C THR A 551 1.94 27.06 -24.37
N SER A 552 2.71 27.21 -25.44
CA SER A 552 3.05 26.13 -26.38
C SER A 552 4.57 25.96 -26.42
N GLN A 553 5.02 24.73 -26.24
CA GLN A 553 6.42 24.38 -26.27
C GLN A 553 6.62 23.17 -27.18
N SER A 554 7.55 23.28 -28.13
CA SER A 554 7.94 22.19 -29.03
C SER A 554 9.46 21.99 -28.95
N VAL A 555 9.88 20.76 -28.65
CA VAL A 555 11.29 20.39 -28.45
C VAL A 555 11.51 18.97 -28.98
N GLY A 556 12.35 18.83 -30.02
CA GLY A 556 12.58 17.53 -30.68
C GLY A 556 11.26 16.91 -31.18
N ASN A 557 10.95 15.70 -30.72
CA ASN A 557 9.69 15.01 -31.03
C ASN A 557 8.55 15.36 -30.07
N PHE A 558 8.74 16.24 -29.08
CA PHE A 558 7.79 16.49 -28.00
C PHE A 558 7.11 17.85 -28.11
N TRP A 559 5.80 17.88 -27.84
CA TRP A 559 4.98 19.07 -27.67
C TRP A 559 4.32 19.09 -26.30
N SER A 560 4.37 20.23 -25.61
CA SER A 560 3.60 20.53 -24.41
C SER A 560 2.74 21.77 -24.64
N LEU A 561 1.43 21.63 -24.44
CA LEU A 561 0.44 22.68 -24.66
C LEU A 561 -0.38 22.87 -23.39
N GLN A 562 -0.18 24.00 -22.70
CA GLN A 562 -1.02 24.36 -21.55
C GLN A 562 -2.29 25.04 -22.06
N LEU A 563 -3.45 24.46 -21.76
CA LEU A 563 -4.73 24.94 -22.27
C LEU A 563 -5.34 25.99 -21.35
N LYS A 564 -6.07 26.94 -21.95
CA LYS A 564 -6.95 27.84 -21.21
C LYS A 564 -8.17 27.04 -20.76
N LYS A 565 -8.40 26.97 -19.44
CA LYS A 565 -9.54 26.23 -18.88
C LYS A 565 -10.86 26.73 -19.47
N GLN A 566 -11.55 25.84 -20.18
CA GLN A 566 -12.97 25.97 -20.53
C GLN A 566 -13.64 24.63 -20.21
N THR A 567 -14.66 24.66 -19.36
CA THR A 567 -15.41 23.45 -19.00
C THR A 567 -16.19 22.94 -20.20
N GLY A 568 -16.13 21.63 -20.45
CA GLY A 568 -16.90 20.96 -21.48
C GLY A 568 -16.09 19.95 -22.30
N LYS A 569 -16.66 19.55 -23.42
CA LYS A 569 -16.06 18.58 -24.35
C LYS A 569 -15.12 19.29 -25.33
N TRP A 570 -13.88 18.85 -25.35
CA TRP A 570 -12.84 19.28 -26.29
C TRP A 570 -12.63 18.22 -27.37
N GLU A 571 -12.15 18.64 -28.53
CA GLU A 571 -11.72 17.77 -29.62
C GLU A 571 -10.28 18.12 -30.04
N MET A 572 -9.43 17.10 -30.20
CA MET A 572 -8.08 17.21 -30.73
C MET A 572 -8.00 16.39 -32.01
N ARG A 573 -7.83 17.05 -33.15
CA ARG A 573 -7.64 16.40 -34.45
C ARG A 573 -6.17 16.23 -34.71
N MET A 574 -5.72 14.99 -34.84
CA MET A 574 -4.33 14.65 -35.11
C MET A 574 -4.19 14.25 -36.58
N VAL A 575 -3.13 14.70 -37.23
CA VAL A 575 -2.77 14.28 -38.59
C VAL A 575 -1.28 13.95 -38.62
N SER A 576 -0.97 12.67 -38.79
CA SER A 576 0.40 12.18 -38.94
C SER A 576 0.40 10.83 -39.66
N SER A 577 1.38 10.60 -40.54
CA SER A 577 1.70 9.28 -41.09
C SER A 577 2.68 8.50 -40.20
N ASN A 578 3.41 9.21 -39.33
CA ASN A 578 4.36 8.62 -38.39
C ASN A 578 3.67 8.24 -37.08
N PRO A 579 4.19 7.27 -36.32
CA PRO A 579 3.68 6.96 -35.01
C PRO A 579 3.64 8.18 -34.10
N TYR A 580 2.62 8.26 -33.26
CA TYR A 580 2.48 9.33 -32.28
C TYR A 580 1.78 8.86 -31.01
N THR A 581 2.02 9.58 -29.91
CA THR A 581 1.22 9.49 -28.69
C THR A 581 0.58 10.84 -28.39
N LEU A 582 -0.62 10.80 -27.80
CA LEU A 582 -1.38 11.93 -27.31
C LEU A 582 -1.76 11.63 -25.86
N LYS A 583 -1.46 12.55 -24.95
CA LYS A 583 -1.86 12.46 -23.55
C LYS A 583 -2.41 13.80 -23.09
N VAL A 584 -3.56 13.78 -22.44
CA VAL A 584 -4.18 14.97 -21.84
C VAL A 584 -4.31 14.73 -20.35
N ILE A 585 -3.76 15.66 -19.58
CA ILE A 585 -3.74 15.62 -18.11
C ILE A 585 -4.30 16.91 -17.53
N GLY A 586 -4.60 16.88 -16.24
CA GLY A 586 -4.91 18.06 -15.45
C GLY A 586 -4.79 17.78 -13.96
N GLN A 587 -4.98 18.79 -13.13
CA GLN A 587 -5.01 18.66 -11.67
C GLN A 587 -6.46 18.61 -11.21
N SER A 588 -6.84 17.57 -10.47
CA SER A 588 -8.18 17.42 -9.92
C SER A 588 -8.13 16.61 -8.62
N PRO A 589 -8.88 17.00 -7.58
CA PRO A 589 -9.04 16.13 -6.41
C PRO A 589 -9.80 14.84 -6.78
N ILE A 590 -10.69 14.90 -7.78
CA ILE A 590 -11.50 13.76 -8.21
C ILE A 590 -10.67 12.86 -9.12
N ASP A 591 -10.33 11.70 -8.59
CA ASP A 591 -9.59 10.66 -9.29
C ASP A 591 -10.03 9.27 -8.80
N PHE A 592 -9.48 8.21 -9.38
CA PHE A 592 -9.76 6.84 -8.99
C PHE A 592 -8.48 5.99 -8.92
N PHE A 593 -8.63 4.82 -8.32
CA PHE A 593 -7.68 3.72 -8.42
C PHE A 593 -8.47 2.41 -8.43
N PHE A 594 -7.83 1.36 -8.93
CA PHE A 594 -8.43 0.04 -9.01
C PHE A 594 -7.37 -1.05 -8.97
N ASP A 595 -7.81 -2.23 -8.55
CA ASP A 595 -7.08 -3.48 -8.67
C ASP A 595 -7.91 -4.46 -9.51
N LEU A 596 -7.26 -5.24 -10.37
CA LEU A 596 -7.91 -6.41 -10.96
C LEU A 596 -8.10 -7.46 -9.87
N VAL A 597 -9.25 -8.13 -9.84
CA VAL A 597 -9.58 -9.09 -8.77
C VAL A 597 -10.17 -10.38 -9.33
N VAL A 598 -9.94 -11.47 -8.60
CA VAL A 598 -10.59 -12.76 -8.82
C VAL A 598 -11.60 -12.98 -7.71
N VAL A 599 -12.83 -13.31 -8.09
CA VAL A 599 -13.86 -13.73 -7.12
C VAL A 599 -13.47 -15.10 -6.59
N SER A 600 -13.28 -15.21 -5.28
CA SER A 600 -12.99 -16.48 -4.63
C SER A 600 -14.20 -17.40 -4.80
N GLN A 601 -13.99 -18.53 -5.49
CA GLN A 601 -14.98 -19.61 -5.65
C GLN A 601 -14.97 -20.57 -4.44
N GLY A 602 -14.17 -20.28 -3.41
CA GLY A 602 -14.11 -21.07 -2.19
C GLY A 602 -15.38 -20.93 -1.35
N PRO A 603 -15.55 -21.79 -0.32
CA PRO A 603 -16.73 -21.77 0.55
C PRO A 603 -16.89 -20.47 1.36
N PHE A 604 -15.88 -19.60 1.32
CA PHE A 604 -15.74 -18.39 2.12
C PHE A 604 -16.08 -17.09 1.37
N GLY A 605 -16.34 -17.15 0.05
CA GLY A 605 -16.63 -15.96 -0.76
C GLY A 605 -15.47 -14.92 -0.78
N GLY A 606 -15.75 -13.70 -1.23
CA GLY A 606 -14.78 -12.59 -1.27
C GLY A 606 -13.97 -12.47 -2.57
N PHE A 607 -12.98 -11.58 -2.57
CA PHE A 607 -12.13 -11.27 -3.73
C PHE A 607 -10.65 -11.28 -3.34
N ASP A 608 -9.80 -11.83 -4.21
CA ASP A 608 -8.34 -11.67 -4.11
C ASP A 608 -7.83 -10.78 -5.25
N THR A 609 -6.86 -9.93 -4.95
CA THR A 609 -6.13 -9.14 -5.97
C THR A 609 -5.47 -10.08 -6.96
N LEU A 610 -5.74 -9.88 -8.24
CA LEU A 610 -5.07 -10.57 -9.33
C LEU A 610 -3.67 -9.96 -9.50
N ALA A 611 -2.65 -10.70 -9.10
CA ALA A 611 -1.26 -10.27 -9.16
C ALA A 611 -0.59 -10.51 -10.53
N THR A 612 -1.40 -10.81 -11.55
CA THR A 612 -1.01 -11.24 -12.90
C THR A 612 -1.83 -10.50 -13.96
N ARG A 613 -1.52 -10.72 -15.23
CA ARG A 613 -2.44 -10.34 -16.32
C ARG A 613 -3.75 -11.14 -16.24
N PRO A 614 -4.89 -10.54 -16.59
CA PRO A 614 -6.17 -11.23 -16.67
C PRO A 614 -6.22 -12.19 -17.86
N SER A 615 -7.06 -13.22 -17.74
CA SER A 615 -7.26 -14.20 -18.81
C SER A 615 -7.87 -13.55 -20.05
N ALA A 616 -7.27 -13.79 -21.22
CA ALA A 616 -7.77 -13.28 -22.49
C ALA A 616 -9.15 -13.85 -22.84
N GLY A 617 -10.10 -12.97 -23.20
CA GLY A 617 -11.47 -13.33 -23.58
C GLY A 617 -12.34 -13.90 -22.47
N GLY A 618 -11.80 -14.11 -21.26
CA GLY A 618 -12.53 -14.59 -20.10
C GLY A 618 -13.24 -13.46 -19.36
N ASN A 619 -14.27 -13.82 -18.59
CA ASN A 619 -14.93 -12.90 -17.68
C ASN A 619 -13.95 -12.40 -16.61
N GLY A 620 -14.25 -11.21 -16.09
CA GLY A 620 -13.32 -10.48 -15.26
C GLY A 620 -13.98 -9.65 -14.20
N SER A 621 -13.16 -9.18 -13.26
CA SER A 621 -13.60 -8.24 -12.25
C SER A 621 -12.48 -7.27 -11.92
N LEU A 622 -12.84 -6.03 -11.65
CA LEU A 622 -11.95 -5.04 -11.05
C LEU A 622 -12.65 -4.41 -9.86
N LEU A 623 -11.88 -4.09 -8.83
CA LEU A 623 -12.36 -3.42 -7.62
C LEU A 623 -11.84 -1.99 -7.64
N MET A 624 -12.75 -1.03 -7.65
CA MET A 624 -12.44 0.38 -7.88
C MET A 624 -12.91 1.26 -6.74
N SER A 625 -12.17 2.32 -6.45
CA SER A 625 -12.57 3.37 -5.50
C SER A 625 -12.34 4.76 -6.08
N LEU A 626 -13.28 5.67 -5.81
CA LEU A 626 -13.16 7.10 -6.09
C LEU A 626 -12.43 7.82 -4.96
N THR A 627 -11.82 8.95 -5.28
CA THR A 627 -11.07 9.80 -4.36
C THR A 627 -11.41 11.27 -4.55
N GLY A 628 -11.21 12.08 -3.50
CA GLY A 628 -11.36 13.53 -3.49
C GLY A 628 -12.79 14.08 -3.54
N SER A 629 -13.79 13.23 -3.36
CA SER A 629 -15.16 13.66 -3.07
C SER A 629 -15.94 12.56 -2.34
N ASP A 630 -16.58 12.92 -1.22
CA ASP A 630 -17.47 12.04 -0.47
C ASP A 630 -18.88 11.94 -1.10
N THR A 631 -19.19 12.81 -2.09
CA THR A 631 -20.49 12.82 -2.79
C THR A 631 -20.41 12.35 -4.25
N ALA A 632 -19.20 12.09 -4.75
CA ALA A 632 -19.03 11.61 -6.12
C ALA A 632 -19.60 10.19 -6.28
N THR A 633 -20.34 9.98 -7.36
CA THR A 633 -20.87 8.67 -7.73
C THR A 633 -20.39 8.27 -9.13
N VAL A 634 -20.05 7.00 -9.27
CA VAL A 634 -19.68 6.40 -10.55
C VAL A 634 -20.93 6.02 -11.31
N THR A 635 -20.99 6.40 -12.58
CA THR A 635 -22.11 6.08 -13.46
C THR A 635 -21.73 5.05 -14.52
N GLU A 636 -20.45 4.99 -14.90
CA GLU A 636 -19.95 4.08 -15.92
C GLU A 636 -18.46 3.78 -15.73
N VAL A 637 -18.10 2.51 -15.92
CA VAL A 637 -16.71 2.07 -16.04
C VAL A 637 -16.60 1.26 -17.32
N THR A 638 -15.61 1.59 -18.15
CA THR A 638 -15.36 0.94 -19.44
C THR A 638 -13.90 0.53 -19.56
N LEU A 639 -13.66 -0.66 -20.12
CA LEU A 639 -12.36 -1.05 -20.62
C LEU A 639 -12.26 -0.59 -22.07
N VAL A 640 -11.28 0.27 -22.36
CA VAL A 640 -11.10 0.86 -23.68
C VAL A 640 -9.82 0.30 -24.28
N GLY A 641 -9.96 -0.46 -25.37
CA GLY A 641 -8.83 -0.98 -26.12
C GLY A 641 -8.04 0.14 -26.81
N SER A 642 -6.73 -0.05 -26.94
CA SER A 642 -5.78 0.97 -27.40
C SER A 642 -6.06 1.49 -28.82
N SER A 643 -6.62 0.65 -29.71
CA SER A 643 -7.07 1.07 -31.04
C SER A 643 -8.38 1.89 -31.03
N GLY A 644 -9.11 1.85 -29.91
CA GLY A 644 -10.46 2.39 -29.77
C GLY A 644 -11.56 1.50 -30.36
N SER A 645 -11.22 0.30 -30.85
CA SER A 645 -12.17 -0.60 -31.51
C SER A 645 -12.93 -1.50 -30.54
N GLU A 646 -12.33 -1.90 -29.43
CA GLU A 646 -12.99 -2.64 -28.35
C GLU A 646 -13.32 -1.71 -27.18
N VAL A 647 -14.62 -1.54 -26.88
CA VAL A 647 -15.08 -0.84 -25.67
C VAL A 647 -16.02 -1.76 -24.91
N ILE A 648 -15.60 -2.16 -23.71
CA ILE A 648 -16.32 -3.13 -22.87
C ILE A 648 -16.86 -2.40 -21.66
N LYS A 649 -18.18 -2.38 -21.50
CA LYS A 649 -18.84 -1.73 -20.37
C LYS A 649 -18.97 -2.70 -19.20
N GLY A 650 -18.51 -2.27 -18.04
CA GLY A 650 -18.65 -3.03 -16.80
C GLY A 650 -20.01 -2.84 -16.12
N VAL A 651 -20.43 -3.86 -15.38
CA VAL A 651 -21.58 -3.82 -14.48
C VAL A 651 -21.11 -3.40 -13.09
N LEU A 652 -21.65 -2.31 -12.57
CA LEU A 652 -21.27 -1.75 -11.28
C LEU A 652 -22.03 -2.44 -10.14
N VAL A 653 -21.31 -2.99 -9.18
CA VAL A 653 -21.83 -3.63 -7.97
C VAL A 653 -21.24 -2.93 -6.74
N PRO A 654 -22.00 -2.02 -6.10
CA PRO A 654 -21.54 -1.30 -4.91
C PRO A 654 -21.11 -2.24 -3.77
N GLN A 655 -20.04 -1.89 -3.07
CA GLN A 655 -19.55 -2.59 -1.88
C GLN A 655 -19.72 -1.72 -0.62
N SER A 656 -19.56 -2.33 0.57
CA SER A 656 -19.78 -1.66 1.86
C SER A 656 -18.81 -0.55 2.22
N ASN A 657 -17.63 -0.53 1.62
CA ASN A 657 -16.52 0.36 1.97
C ASN A 657 -16.30 1.49 0.96
N ALA A 658 -17.36 1.92 0.27
CA ALA A 658 -17.31 2.89 -0.84
C ALA A 658 -16.45 2.44 -2.04
N SER A 659 -16.03 1.16 -2.10
CA SER A 659 -15.52 0.56 -3.33
C SER A 659 -16.66 0.03 -4.20
N ILE A 660 -16.36 -0.18 -5.47
CA ILE A 660 -17.29 -0.65 -6.48
C ILE A 660 -16.61 -1.83 -7.17
N LEU A 661 -17.25 -2.99 -7.07
CA LEU A 661 -16.87 -4.13 -7.88
C LEU A 661 -17.45 -3.93 -9.27
N VAL A 662 -16.61 -4.00 -10.29
CA VAL A 662 -16.99 -3.86 -11.68
C VAL A 662 -16.81 -5.21 -12.35
N LEU A 663 -17.92 -5.81 -12.77
CA LEU A 663 -17.94 -7.09 -13.48
C LEU A 663 -17.87 -6.84 -14.98
N VAL A 664 -16.96 -7.53 -15.67
CA VAL A 664 -16.86 -7.50 -17.13
C VAL A 664 -17.06 -8.89 -17.71
N ASP A 665 -17.77 -8.96 -18.83
CA ASP A 665 -18.08 -10.21 -19.53
C ASP A 665 -16.86 -10.79 -20.26
N LYS A 666 -15.97 -9.92 -20.73
CA LYS A 666 -14.65 -10.28 -21.25
C LYS A 666 -13.62 -9.18 -21.02
N PHE A 667 -12.34 -9.51 -20.93
CA PHE A 667 -11.27 -8.52 -21.09
C PHE A 667 -10.93 -8.29 -22.57
N PRO A 668 -10.50 -7.08 -22.97
CA PRO A 668 -10.02 -6.82 -24.32
C PRO A 668 -8.86 -7.73 -24.72
N SER A 669 -8.80 -8.05 -26.00
CA SER A 669 -7.72 -8.87 -26.58
C SER A 669 -6.47 -8.04 -26.92
N GLU A 670 -6.66 -6.75 -27.18
CA GLU A 670 -5.62 -5.75 -27.31
C GLU A 670 -5.26 -5.12 -25.95
N ASP A 671 -4.17 -4.36 -25.91
CA ASP A 671 -3.84 -3.52 -24.75
C ASP A 671 -5.00 -2.57 -24.47
N PHE A 672 -5.34 -2.35 -23.20
CA PHE A 672 -6.50 -1.57 -22.79
C PHE A 672 -6.25 -0.74 -21.55
N GLU A 673 -7.02 0.33 -21.40
CA GLU A 673 -7.07 1.19 -20.23
C GLU A 673 -8.46 1.13 -19.56
N VAL A 674 -8.55 1.60 -18.32
CA VAL A 674 -9.82 1.75 -17.61
C VAL A 674 -10.26 3.22 -17.69
N GLN A 675 -11.46 3.44 -18.23
CA GLN A 675 -12.11 4.75 -18.24
C GLN A 675 -13.27 4.75 -17.24
N VAL A 676 -13.37 5.84 -16.48
CA VAL A 676 -14.41 6.04 -15.45
C VAL A 676 -15.15 7.33 -15.74
N LYS A 677 -16.48 7.25 -15.71
CA LYS A 677 -17.37 8.42 -15.73
C LYS A 677 -18.23 8.43 -14.47
N GLY A 678 -18.55 9.64 -14.04
CA GLY A 678 -19.37 9.82 -12.86
C GLY A 678 -19.93 11.22 -12.76
N GLN A 679 -20.57 11.47 -11.63
CA GLN A 679 -21.11 12.76 -11.26
C GLN A 679 -20.63 13.13 -9.85
N ALA A 680 -20.47 14.42 -9.58
CA ALA A 680 -20.21 14.94 -8.25
C ALA A 680 -20.91 16.29 -8.06
N ASP A 681 -21.00 16.77 -6.83
CA ASP A 681 -21.50 18.13 -6.60
C ASP A 681 -20.47 19.16 -7.08
N SER A 682 -20.94 20.23 -7.71
CA SER A 682 -20.06 21.34 -8.11
C SER A 682 -19.46 22.01 -6.87
N PHE A 683 -18.15 22.29 -6.92
CA PHE A 683 -17.43 23.03 -5.88
C PHE A 683 -17.84 24.51 -5.81
N THR A 684 -18.54 25.03 -6.83
CA THR A 684 -18.85 26.47 -6.98
C THR A 684 -20.32 26.76 -7.22
N SER A 685 -21.14 25.75 -7.53
CA SER A 685 -22.58 25.90 -7.79
C SER A 685 -23.37 24.74 -7.17
N LYS A 686 -24.71 24.84 -7.11
CA LYS A 686 -25.57 23.70 -6.74
C LYS A 686 -25.80 22.72 -7.91
N ALA A 687 -25.09 22.86 -9.02
CA ALA A 687 -25.24 21.98 -10.18
C ALA A 687 -24.37 20.72 -10.04
N LEU A 688 -24.79 19.64 -10.70
CA LEU A 688 -24.01 18.40 -10.81
C LEU A 688 -22.90 18.60 -11.84
N ILE A 689 -21.67 18.24 -11.48
CA ILE A 689 -20.54 18.12 -12.41
C ILE A 689 -20.50 16.70 -12.94
N LEU A 690 -20.38 16.53 -14.25
CA LEU A 690 -20.02 15.25 -14.85
C LEU A 690 -18.50 15.20 -14.93
N PHE A 691 -17.89 14.07 -14.60
CA PHE A 691 -16.44 13.87 -14.73
C PHE A 691 -16.10 12.65 -15.58
N GLN A 692 -14.92 12.66 -16.22
CA GLN A 692 -14.33 11.52 -16.92
C GLN A 692 -12.84 11.43 -16.59
N ARG A 693 -12.36 10.24 -16.22
CA ARG A 693 -10.96 9.95 -15.93
C ARG A 693 -10.52 8.66 -16.64
N GLN A 694 -9.23 8.53 -16.90
CA GLN A 694 -8.62 7.32 -17.44
C GLN A 694 -7.44 6.87 -16.58
N SER A 695 -7.19 5.57 -16.55
CA SER A 695 -5.97 5.02 -15.98
C SER A 695 -4.80 5.33 -16.93
N PRO A 696 -3.62 5.74 -16.43
CA PRO A 696 -2.48 6.00 -17.30
C PRO A 696 -1.88 4.72 -17.90
N THR A 697 -1.94 3.61 -17.17
CA THR A 697 -1.30 2.35 -17.57
C THR A 697 -2.16 1.57 -18.55
N ASN A 698 -1.51 1.03 -19.58
CA ASN A 698 -2.11 0.07 -20.51
C ASN A 698 -1.91 -1.35 -19.97
N PHE A 699 -3.01 -2.09 -19.80
CA PHE A 699 -3.02 -3.48 -19.36
C PHE A 699 -3.19 -4.39 -20.57
N ARG A 700 -2.72 -5.63 -20.43
CA ARG A 700 -2.87 -6.65 -21.45
C ARG A 700 -3.41 -7.93 -20.85
N SER A 701 -4.25 -8.64 -21.60
CA SER A 701 -4.71 -9.98 -21.22
C SER A 701 -3.76 -11.07 -21.72
N SER A 702 -3.77 -12.24 -21.07
CA SER A 702 -2.89 -13.37 -21.41
C SER A 702 -3.64 -14.71 -21.40
N ASN A 703 -3.21 -15.66 -22.22
CA ASN A 703 -3.66 -17.05 -22.15
C ASN A 703 -2.85 -17.88 -21.13
N LEU A 704 -1.83 -17.29 -20.51
CA LEU A 704 -1.07 -17.90 -19.44
C LEU A 704 -1.68 -17.58 -18.09
N THR A 705 -1.67 -18.54 -17.19
CA THR A 705 -2.06 -18.35 -15.79
C THR A 705 -0.91 -18.80 -14.91
N ILE A 706 -0.43 -17.90 -14.04
CA ILE A 706 0.63 -18.16 -13.07
C ILE A 706 0.10 -17.89 -11.67
N ASN A 707 0.29 -18.81 -10.72
CA ASN A 707 -0.11 -18.62 -9.32
C ASN A 707 1.07 -18.93 -8.40
N ALA A 708 1.24 -18.12 -7.34
CA ALA A 708 2.21 -18.37 -6.29
C ALA A 708 1.72 -17.77 -4.96
N ASN A 709 1.71 -18.60 -3.91
CA ASN A 709 1.26 -18.23 -2.56
C ASN A 709 2.28 -18.65 -1.50
N PRO A 710 3.52 -18.11 -1.52
CA PRO A 710 4.52 -18.40 -0.50
C PRO A 710 4.22 -17.67 0.82
N GLU A 711 4.95 -18.03 1.87
CA GLU A 711 5.11 -17.20 3.07
C GLU A 711 5.70 -15.82 2.70
N THR A 712 5.59 -14.83 3.59
CA THR A 712 5.95 -13.42 3.29
C THR A 712 7.26 -12.97 3.95
N ILE A 713 7.85 -13.80 4.81
CA ILE A 713 9.07 -13.48 5.58
C ILE A 713 10.26 -14.31 5.09
N ILE A 714 11.39 -13.64 4.80
CA ILE A 714 12.66 -14.29 4.46
C ILE A 714 13.59 -14.18 5.68
N VAL A 715 14.12 -15.32 6.13
CA VAL A 715 15.15 -15.37 7.17
C VAL A 715 16.54 -15.42 6.51
N PRO A 716 17.43 -14.45 6.75
CA PRO A 716 18.77 -14.45 6.17
C PRO A 716 19.58 -15.70 6.45
N GLY A 717 20.39 -16.10 5.46
CA GLY A 717 21.22 -17.32 5.51
C GLY A 717 20.44 -18.64 5.34
N THR A 718 19.12 -18.59 5.18
CA THR A 718 18.30 -19.76 4.88
C THR A 718 17.87 -19.78 3.40
N LEU A 719 17.58 -20.96 2.86
CA LEU A 719 17.00 -21.09 1.54
C LEU A 719 15.50 -20.87 1.64
N PHE A 720 15.00 -19.86 0.93
CA PHE A 720 13.59 -19.50 0.89
C PHE A 720 12.96 -19.99 -0.42
N SER A 721 11.94 -20.85 -0.32
CA SER A 721 11.30 -21.49 -1.48
C SER A 721 9.98 -20.82 -1.84
N VAL A 722 9.83 -20.43 -3.10
CA VAL A 722 8.63 -19.86 -3.69
C VAL A 722 8.07 -20.85 -4.72
N PRO A 723 7.14 -21.74 -4.33
CA PRO A 723 6.47 -22.60 -5.28
C PRO A 723 5.51 -21.77 -6.15
N PHE A 724 5.46 -22.09 -7.43
CA PHE A 724 4.51 -21.51 -8.37
C PHE A 724 3.91 -22.57 -9.30
N THR A 725 2.72 -22.31 -9.80
CA THR A 725 2.05 -23.14 -10.82
C THR A 725 1.87 -22.35 -12.10
N LEU A 726 1.99 -23.01 -13.25
CA LEU A 726 1.85 -22.40 -14.56
C LEU A 726 0.93 -23.25 -15.45
N MET A 727 0.02 -22.60 -16.16
CA MET A 727 -0.90 -23.22 -17.12
C MET A 727 -1.06 -22.31 -18.35
N THR A 728 -1.28 -22.91 -19.52
CA THR A 728 -1.66 -22.18 -20.75
C THR A 728 -3.02 -22.66 -21.24
N SER A 729 -3.90 -21.74 -21.65
CA SER A 729 -5.10 -22.04 -22.44
C SER A 729 -4.88 -21.87 -23.94
N GLY A 730 -3.72 -21.30 -24.32
CA GLY A 730 -3.32 -21.08 -25.71
C GLY A 730 -2.55 -22.25 -26.29
N THR A 731 -1.68 -21.97 -27.25
CA THR A 731 -0.80 -23.00 -27.85
C THR A 731 0.23 -23.48 -26.82
N GLY A 732 0.37 -24.81 -26.69
CA GLY A 732 1.40 -25.44 -25.88
C GLY A 732 2.80 -25.28 -26.49
N GLY A 733 3.83 -25.68 -25.74
CA GLY A 733 5.22 -25.59 -26.20
C GLY A 733 6.19 -25.37 -25.05
N ASN A 734 7.42 -24.99 -25.39
CA ASN A 734 8.46 -24.71 -24.41
C ASN A 734 8.47 -23.23 -24.03
N PHE A 735 7.98 -22.92 -22.83
CA PHE A 735 7.91 -21.57 -22.29
C PHE A 735 9.24 -21.19 -21.65
N THR A 736 9.67 -19.95 -21.87
CA THR A 736 10.85 -19.41 -21.19
C THR A 736 10.43 -18.86 -19.84
N ILE A 737 11.13 -19.24 -18.78
CA ILE A 737 10.86 -18.75 -17.43
C ILE A 737 12.01 -17.85 -16.99
N ARG A 738 11.66 -16.70 -16.42
CA ARG A 738 12.62 -15.74 -15.88
C ARG A 738 12.25 -15.41 -14.45
N SER A 739 13.25 -15.29 -13.59
CA SER A 739 13.06 -14.77 -12.24
C SER A 739 14.10 -13.72 -11.92
N THR A 740 13.64 -12.59 -11.40
CA THR A 740 14.50 -11.47 -10.99
C THR A 740 14.02 -10.91 -9.66
N ASN A 741 14.94 -10.36 -8.86
CA ASN A 741 14.59 -9.76 -7.58
C ASN A 741 15.28 -8.41 -7.37
N SER A 742 14.60 -7.50 -6.66
CA SER A 742 15.03 -6.11 -6.46
C SER A 742 16.30 -5.94 -5.63
N ARG A 743 16.80 -7.01 -4.98
CA ARG A 743 18.00 -6.98 -4.15
C ARG A 743 19.20 -7.70 -4.77
N GLY A 744 19.02 -8.28 -5.97
CA GLY A 744 20.06 -9.08 -6.61
C GLY A 744 20.47 -10.30 -5.80
N PHE A 745 19.60 -10.80 -4.92
CA PHE A 745 19.85 -12.03 -4.16
C PHE A 745 19.99 -13.21 -5.09
N ASP A 746 20.87 -14.13 -4.72
CA ASP A 746 21.07 -15.36 -5.48
C ASP A 746 19.76 -16.13 -5.56
N SER A 747 19.43 -16.57 -6.78
CA SER A 747 18.19 -17.29 -7.05
C SER A 747 18.43 -18.47 -7.97
N THR A 748 17.69 -19.57 -7.74
CA THR A 748 17.63 -20.70 -8.67
C THR A 748 16.19 -20.94 -9.07
N PHE A 749 15.96 -21.25 -10.35
CA PHE A 749 14.64 -21.42 -10.93
C PHE A 749 14.72 -22.25 -12.21
N PRO A 750 13.62 -22.93 -12.63
CA PRO A 750 13.58 -23.57 -13.94
C PRO A 750 13.65 -22.48 -15.01
N THR A 751 14.56 -22.58 -15.99
CA THR A 751 14.68 -21.58 -17.08
C THR A 751 13.72 -21.84 -18.24
N SER A 752 13.17 -23.05 -18.32
CA SER A 752 12.20 -23.45 -19.33
C SER A 752 11.21 -24.46 -18.79
N MET A 753 9.97 -24.42 -19.28
CA MET A 753 8.91 -25.35 -18.89
C MET A 753 8.06 -25.72 -20.11
N PHE A 754 7.90 -27.02 -20.36
CA PHE A 754 6.99 -27.48 -21.41
C PHE A 754 5.56 -27.45 -20.87
N LEU A 755 4.66 -26.74 -21.55
CA LEU A 755 3.25 -26.66 -21.17
C LEU A 755 2.38 -27.30 -22.25
N GLU A 756 1.43 -28.11 -21.79
CA GLU A 756 0.31 -28.59 -22.58
C GLU A 756 -0.94 -27.77 -22.25
N PRO A 757 -1.79 -27.44 -23.25
CA PRO A 757 -3.00 -26.67 -23.01
C PRO A 757 -3.89 -27.30 -21.94
N GLY A 758 -4.27 -26.52 -20.92
CA GLY A 758 -5.14 -26.95 -19.81
C GLY A 758 -4.45 -27.79 -18.73
N ILE A 759 -3.16 -28.10 -18.85
CA ILE A 759 -2.41 -28.84 -17.82
C ILE A 759 -1.62 -27.88 -16.94
N THR A 760 -1.81 -28.00 -15.63
CA THR A 760 -1.05 -27.22 -14.64
C THR A 760 0.29 -27.88 -14.36
N ASN A 761 1.38 -27.11 -14.46
CA ASN A 761 2.74 -27.53 -14.16
C ASN A 761 3.28 -26.77 -12.95
N ASN A 762 4.16 -27.42 -12.17
CA ASN A 762 4.71 -26.85 -10.95
C ASN A 762 6.17 -26.45 -11.16
N GLY A 763 6.54 -25.28 -10.63
CA GLY A 763 7.91 -24.80 -10.56
C GLY A 763 8.24 -24.29 -9.16
N THR A 764 9.51 -24.03 -8.91
CA THR A 764 9.96 -23.44 -7.65
C THR A 764 11.11 -22.48 -7.93
N VAL A 765 11.02 -21.28 -7.35
CA VAL A 765 12.15 -20.36 -7.25
C VAL A 765 12.71 -20.46 -5.85
N THR A 766 14.02 -20.63 -5.69
CA THR A 766 14.68 -20.57 -4.39
C THR A 766 15.49 -19.28 -4.30
N LEU A 767 15.32 -18.51 -3.24
CA LEU A 767 16.07 -17.29 -2.95
C LEU A 767 16.98 -17.51 -1.72
N SER A 768 18.13 -16.85 -1.70
CA SER A 768 18.97 -16.78 -0.50
C SER A 768 19.37 -15.35 -0.19
N ALA A 769 18.85 -14.81 0.91
CA ALA A 769 19.25 -13.51 1.42
C ALA A 769 20.58 -13.63 2.19
N PRO A 770 21.60 -12.79 1.92
CA PRO A 770 22.85 -12.78 2.66
C PRO A 770 22.66 -12.57 4.16
N LEU A 771 23.48 -13.20 5.01
CA LEU A 771 23.38 -13.16 6.48
C LEU A 771 23.41 -11.74 7.08
N ASN A 772 24.05 -10.79 6.40
CA ASN A 772 24.16 -9.39 6.83
C ASN A 772 22.98 -8.51 6.35
N THR A 773 21.97 -9.10 5.71
CA THR A 773 20.79 -8.35 5.29
C THR A 773 20.04 -7.85 6.53
N THR A 774 19.71 -6.56 6.54
CA THR A 774 19.05 -5.94 7.69
C THR A 774 17.56 -6.29 7.71
N SER A 775 17.01 -6.47 8.91
CA SER A 775 15.56 -6.60 9.10
C SER A 775 14.82 -5.40 8.52
N GLY A 776 13.68 -5.64 7.89
CA GLY A 776 12.88 -4.61 7.20
C GLY A 776 13.28 -4.38 5.75
N THR A 777 14.34 -5.03 5.26
CA THR A 777 14.67 -5.01 3.82
C THR A 777 13.52 -5.65 3.05
N ASP A 778 12.91 -4.90 2.15
CA ASP A 778 11.87 -5.41 1.27
C ASP A 778 12.48 -6.03 -0.01
N VAL A 779 11.91 -7.14 -0.46
CA VAL A 779 12.35 -7.86 -1.65
C VAL A 779 11.15 -8.03 -2.57
N SER A 780 11.23 -7.49 -3.78
CA SER A 780 10.26 -7.76 -4.84
C SER A 780 10.82 -8.83 -5.77
N LEU A 781 10.13 -9.97 -5.88
CA LEU A 781 10.43 -11.06 -6.80
C LEU A 781 9.45 -11.03 -7.97
N ALA A 782 9.95 -10.93 -9.19
CA ALA A 782 9.16 -11.15 -10.39
C ALA A 782 9.46 -12.57 -10.92
N ILE A 783 8.40 -13.34 -11.18
CA ILE A 783 8.47 -14.61 -11.90
C ILE A 783 7.67 -14.42 -13.18
N GLU A 784 8.30 -14.66 -14.33
CA GLU A 784 7.74 -14.42 -15.65
C GLU A 784 7.75 -15.72 -16.47
N ALA A 785 6.70 -15.93 -17.25
CA ALA A 785 6.61 -16.96 -18.27
C ALA A 785 6.31 -16.33 -19.64
N GLU A 786 7.14 -16.64 -20.63
CA GLU A 786 7.03 -16.15 -22.00
C GLU A 786 6.80 -17.32 -22.97
N ALA A 787 5.78 -17.19 -23.82
CA ALA A 787 5.44 -18.17 -24.85
C ALA A 787 6.49 -18.24 -25.97
N PRO A 788 6.59 -19.38 -26.69
CA PRO A 788 7.47 -19.49 -27.85
C PRO A 788 7.27 -18.33 -28.84
N GLY A 789 8.37 -17.65 -29.18
CA GLY A 789 8.36 -16.51 -30.10
C GLY A 789 7.86 -15.19 -29.50
N GLY A 790 7.67 -15.09 -28.17
CA GLY A 790 7.28 -13.84 -27.50
C GLY A 790 5.85 -13.38 -27.80
N THR A 791 4.99 -14.31 -28.24
CA THR A 791 3.61 -14.00 -28.67
C THR A 791 2.68 -13.65 -27.50
N ASP A 792 2.95 -14.22 -26.33
CA ASP A 792 2.20 -14.03 -25.09
C ASP A 792 3.16 -14.12 -23.90
N SER A 793 2.87 -13.40 -22.82
CA SER A 793 3.61 -13.49 -21.57
C SER A 793 2.72 -13.16 -20.38
N ASN A 794 2.99 -13.79 -19.25
CA ASN A 794 2.38 -13.45 -17.97
C ASN A 794 3.43 -13.53 -16.87
N TYR A 795 3.12 -12.91 -15.73
CA TYR A 795 4.03 -12.77 -14.61
C TYR A 795 3.27 -12.79 -13.29
N ILE A 796 4.02 -12.96 -12.21
CA ILE A 796 3.59 -12.65 -10.87
C ILE A 796 4.69 -11.87 -10.13
N VAL A 797 4.30 -10.79 -9.46
CA VAL A 797 5.21 -9.99 -8.63
C VAL A 797 4.84 -10.17 -7.16
N LEU A 798 5.77 -10.70 -6.38
CA LEU A 798 5.62 -11.01 -4.97
C LEU A 798 6.53 -10.09 -4.15
N ARG A 799 6.05 -9.65 -2.98
CA ARG A 799 6.81 -8.80 -2.06
C ARG A 799 7.02 -9.53 -0.73
N PHE A 800 8.27 -9.58 -0.29
CA PHE A 800 8.72 -10.21 0.95
C PHE A 800 9.40 -9.21 1.86
N SER A 801 9.41 -9.51 3.15
CA SER A 801 10.18 -8.77 4.16
C SER A 801 11.28 -9.66 4.72
N VAL A 802 12.49 -9.13 4.81
CA VAL A 802 13.58 -9.81 5.50
C VAL A 802 13.45 -9.55 6.99
N LEU A 803 13.51 -10.62 7.78
CA LEU A 803 13.52 -10.54 9.23
C LEU A 803 14.62 -11.44 9.78
N ASN A 804 15.59 -10.83 10.46
CA ASN A 804 16.58 -11.59 11.22
C ASN A 804 15.90 -12.29 12.40
N THR A 805 16.43 -13.45 12.79
CA THR A 805 15.97 -14.15 14.00
C THR A 805 16.17 -13.25 15.21
N VAL A 806 15.09 -12.65 15.69
CA VAL A 806 15.14 -11.75 16.83
C VAL A 806 15.30 -12.59 18.09
N THR A 807 16.35 -12.29 18.86
CA THR A 807 16.63 -12.94 20.15
C THR A 807 16.26 -12.04 21.33
N ASP A 808 16.08 -10.75 21.08
CA ASP A 808 15.74 -9.75 22.06
C ASP A 808 14.27 -9.32 21.97
N PHE A 809 13.58 -9.53 23.08
CA PHE A 809 12.14 -9.38 23.21
C PHE A 809 11.77 -8.54 24.44
N LYS A 810 12.77 -8.03 25.16
CA LYS A 810 12.57 -7.27 26.38
C LYS A 810 12.41 -5.82 26.00
N ALA A 811 11.43 -5.16 26.62
CA ALA A 811 11.30 -3.72 26.46
C ALA A 811 12.40 -3.00 27.27
N PRO A 812 12.87 -1.82 26.82
CA PRO A 812 13.75 -0.97 27.60
C PRO A 812 13.19 -0.64 28.98
N VAL A 813 14.08 -0.38 29.93
CA VAL A 813 13.74 -0.02 31.31
C VAL A 813 14.30 1.36 31.63
N CYS A 814 13.49 2.18 32.29
CA CYS A 814 13.92 3.46 32.84
C CYS A 814 14.10 3.40 34.36
N GLU A 815 15.28 3.81 34.82
CA GLU A 815 15.63 3.95 36.22
C GLU A 815 15.76 5.44 36.57
N GLN A 816 14.92 5.93 37.49
CA GLN A 816 15.01 7.31 37.95
C GLN A 816 16.29 7.51 38.78
N LEU A 817 17.19 8.38 38.32
CA LEU A 817 18.42 8.72 39.02
C LEU A 817 18.21 9.86 40.01
N SER A 818 17.49 10.91 39.61
CA SER A 818 17.17 12.04 40.48
C SER A 818 15.84 12.66 40.12
N LEU A 819 15.12 13.16 41.12
CA LEU A 819 13.93 13.99 40.94
C LEU A 819 14.02 15.20 41.88
N GLN A 820 14.18 16.40 41.31
CA GLN A 820 14.18 17.66 42.03
C GLN A 820 12.85 18.37 41.76
N THR A 821 12.04 18.56 42.79
CA THR A 821 10.77 19.28 42.66
C THR A 821 10.56 20.30 43.76
N ASN A 822 10.08 21.48 43.36
CA ASN A 822 9.59 22.54 44.23
C ASN A 822 8.22 23.05 43.76
N CYS A 823 7.38 22.16 43.22
CA CYS A 823 6.06 22.52 42.68
C CYS A 823 5.02 22.80 43.78
N SER A 824 5.20 23.90 44.50
CA SER A 824 4.24 24.48 45.45
C SER A 824 3.41 25.58 44.77
N VAL A 825 2.08 25.59 44.97
CA VAL A 825 0.98 26.52 44.61
C VAL A 825 1.17 27.53 43.44
N ASN A 826 2.32 28.20 43.33
CA ASN A 826 2.68 29.11 42.24
C ASN A 826 3.60 28.44 41.18
N CYS A 827 2.98 27.82 40.18
CA CYS A 827 3.66 26.93 39.22
C CYS A 827 4.59 27.64 38.22
N SER A 828 4.35 28.92 37.92
CA SER A 828 5.04 29.65 36.85
C SER A 828 6.44 30.14 37.24
N MET A 829 6.73 30.23 38.54
CA MET A 829 8.03 30.65 39.08
C MET A 829 8.88 29.49 39.62
N ARG A 830 8.44 28.25 39.43
CA ARG A 830 9.11 27.05 39.93
C ARG A 830 9.35 26.08 38.78
N MET A 831 10.51 25.45 38.80
CA MET A 831 10.90 24.40 37.87
C MET A 831 10.97 23.07 38.63
N TRP A 832 10.81 21.98 37.90
CA TRP A 832 11.14 20.64 38.36
C TRP A 832 12.02 19.96 37.33
N GLU A 833 12.88 19.08 37.82
CA GLU A 833 13.90 18.43 37.02
C GLU A 833 13.96 16.95 37.37
N VAL A 834 14.12 16.11 36.35
CA VAL A 834 14.29 14.68 36.51
C VAL A 834 15.47 14.21 35.65
N SER A 835 16.27 13.31 36.22
CA SER A 835 17.25 12.55 35.46
C SER A 835 16.94 11.07 35.56
N SER A 836 17.07 10.37 34.44
CA SER A 836 16.75 8.95 34.30
C SER A 836 17.82 8.24 33.48
N ARG A 837 18.14 7.02 33.88
CA ARG A 837 18.99 6.09 33.16
C ARG A 837 18.09 5.14 32.38
N VAL A 838 18.29 5.06 31.08
CA VAL A 838 17.50 4.21 30.20
C VAL A 838 18.42 3.13 29.63
N THR A 839 18.02 1.87 29.78
CA THR A 839 18.82 0.72 29.34
C THR A 839 17.93 -0.40 28.84
N ASP A 840 18.46 -1.19 27.91
CA ASP A 840 17.83 -2.40 27.39
C ASP A 840 18.30 -3.68 28.15
N GLY A 841 19.01 -3.49 29.26
CA GLY A 841 19.64 -4.58 30.01
C GLY A 841 20.91 -5.10 29.35
N ALA A 842 21.55 -6.09 30.00
CA ALA A 842 22.84 -6.63 29.56
C ALA A 842 22.76 -7.50 28.31
N ASP A 843 21.62 -8.16 28.11
CA ASP A 843 21.36 -9.05 26.96
C ASP A 843 20.56 -8.35 25.85
N GLY A 844 20.22 -7.06 26.03
CA GLY A 844 19.44 -6.29 25.09
C GLY A 844 20.27 -5.75 23.92
N THR A 845 19.59 -5.34 22.86
CA THR A 845 20.21 -4.73 21.67
C THR A 845 20.63 -3.28 21.88
N GLY A 846 20.17 -2.65 22.96
CA GLY A 846 20.49 -1.28 23.34
C GLY A 846 19.42 -0.28 22.92
N VAL A 847 19.44 0.90 23.54
CA VAL A 847 18.46 1.97 23.28
C VAL A 847 18.72 2.61 21.91
N ASP A 848 17.68 2.77 21.11
CA ASP A 848 17.72 3.41 19.78
C ASP A 848 17.14 4.81 19.82
N LEU A 849 15.98 4.98 20.46
CA LEU A 849 15.24 6.25 20.46
C LEU A 849 14.65 6.55 21.84
N VAL A 850 14.69 7.82 22.24
CA VAL A 850 13.96 8.36 23.38
C VAL A 850 13.17 9.59 22.91
N THR A 851 11.85 9.56 23.06
CA THR A 851 10.95 10.61 22.59
C THR A 851 10.09 11.14 23.72
N LEU A 852 9.98 12.47 23.86
CA LEU A 852 9.04 13.10 24.78
C LEU A 852 7.61 13.02 24.22
N LYS A 853 6.71 12.32 24.93
CA LYS A 853 5.29 12.17 24.56
C LYS A 853 4.39 13.16 25.29
N GLN A 854 4.68 13.40 26.56
CA GLN A 854 3.97 14.36 27.38
C GLN A 854 4.97 15.26 28.12
N GLY A 855 4.60 16.53 28.27
CA GLY A 855 5.44 17.55 28.87
C GLY A 855 5.68 18.71 27.90
N ASN A 856 5.99 19.88 28.41
CA ASN A 856 6.37 21.06 27.63
C ASN A 856 7.76 21.60 28.00
N GLY A 857 8.53 20.82 28.75
CA GLY A 857 9.89 21.14 29.14
C GLY A 857 10.94 20.81 28.10
N THR A 858 12.19 21.07 28.45
CA THR A 858 13.36 20.72 27.64
C THR A 858 13.86 19.35 28.04
N ILE A 859 13.97 18.43 27.06
CA ILE A 859 14.60 17.11 27.21
C ILE A 859 15.96 17.12 26.53
N ASN A 860 16.97 16.57 27.21
CA ASN A 860 18.31 16.33 26.67
C ASN A 860 18.67 14.86 26.89
N THR A 861 19.24 14.22 25.87
CA THR A 861 19.71 12.84 25.94
C THR A 861 21.20 12.76 25.64
N THR A 862 21.92 11.94 26.40
CA THR A 862 23.36 11.71 26.22
C THR A 862 23.66 10.23 26.43
N LEU A 863 24.66 9.71 25.72
CA LEU A 863 25.14 8.33 25.95
C LEU A 863 25.96 8.28 27.24
N ASP A 864 25.80 7.21 28.02
CA ASP A 864 26.63 6.99 29.21
C ASP A 864 28.07 6.69 28.78
N SER A 865 29.02 7.46 29.30
CA SER A 865 30.45 7.32 29.00
C SER A 865 31.04 5.94 29.31
N SER A 866 30.38 5.14 30.16
CA SER A 866 30.80 3.79 30.53
C SER A 866 30.18 2.68 29.67
N ASN A 867 29.05 2.95 29.02
CA ASN A 867 28.34 1.99 28.18
C ASN A 867 27.42 2.71 27.17
N GLU A 868 27.80 2.65 25.89
CA GLU A 868 27.05 3.30 24.79
C GLU A 868 25.65 2.69 24.55
N ASN A 869 25.30 1.57 25.19
CA ASN A 869 23.93 1.01 25.16
C ASN A 869 23.03 1.60 26.25
N ILE A 870 23.53 2.54 27.07
CA ILE A 870 22.77 3.25 28.11
C ILE A 870 22.59 4.71 27.68
N THR A 871 21.35 5.17 27.72
CA THR A 871 20.99 6.57 27.44
C THR A 871 20.60 7.27 28.74
N LEU A 872 21.31 8.36 29.07
CA LEU A 872 20.96 9.25 30.16
C LEU A 872 19.99 10.32 29.63
N VAL A 873 18.85 10.45 30.29
CA VAL A 873 17.80 11.41 29.98
C VAL A 873 17.74 12.46 31.07
N TYR A 874 17.81 13.73 30.68
CA TYR A 874 17.60 14.87 31.54
C TYR A 874 16.38 15.66 31.06
N TYR A 875 15.50 16.05 31.96
CA TYR A 875 14.34 16.88 31.65
C TYR A 875 14.15 17.97 32.68
N SER A 876 13.79 19.17 32.21
CA SER A 876 13.49 20.33 33.04
C SER A 876 12.26 21.07 32.50
N ALA A 877 11.29 21.35 33.37
CA ALA A 877 10.07 22.06 33.00
C ALA A 877 9.54 22.96 34.11
N SER A 878 8.72 23.94 33.73
CA SER A 878 7.93 24.68 34.70
C SER A 878 6.96 23.74 35.39
N CYS A 879 6.71 23.98 36.68
CA CYS A 879 5.70 23.28 37.46
C CYS A 879 4.27 23.44 36.90
N CYS A 880 4.03 24.32 35.93
CA CYS A 880 2.74 24.41 35.24
C CYS A 880 2.51 23.25 34.25
N SER A 881 3.56 22.50 33.91
CA SER A 881 3.47 21.19 33.27
C SER A 881 4.20 20.18 34.14
N PRO A 882 3.56 19.72 35.23
CA PRO A 882 4.22 18.90 36.23
C PRO A 882 4.40 17.45 35.79
N ASP A 883 3.86 17.05 34.63
CA ASP A 883 3.86 15.67 34.18
C ASP A 883 4.71 15.55 32.91
N MET A 884 5.54 14.52 32.87
CA MET A 884 6.39 14.14 31.74
C MET A 884 6.16 12.67 31.43
N GLU A 885 6.12 12.34 30.15
CA GLU A 885 6.16 10.97 29.68
C GLU A 885 7.16 10.86 28.55
N ILE A 886 8.06 9.88 28.64
CA ILE A 886 8.94 9.49 27.54
C ILE A 886 8.58 8.11 27.05
N GLU A 887 8.73 7.93 25.75
CA GLU A 887 8.72 6.65 25.08
C GLU A 887 10.15 6.29 24.70
N VAL A 888 10.52 5.05 24.99
CA VAL A 888 11.85 4.50 24.75
C VAL A 888 11.70 3.31 23.82
N VAL A 889 12.56 3.25 22.80
CA VAL A 889 12.59 2.17 21.83
C VAL A 889 14.00 1.59 21.79
N ASP A 890 14.13 0.26 21.81
CA ASP A 890 15.40 -0.42 21.54
C ASP A 890 15.71 -0.54 20.04
N ARG A 891 16.86 -1.14 19.69
CA ARG A 891 17.28 -1.29 18.29
C ARG A 891 16.44 -2.28 17.48
N VAL A 892 15.68 -3.16 18.13
CA VAL A 892 14.79 -4.15 17.49
C VAL A 892 13.31 -3.72 17.51
N GLY A 893 12.99 -2.57 18.10
CA GLY A 893 11.68 -1.94 18.11
C GLY A 893 10.79 -2.28 19.32
N ASN A 894 11.31 -2.89 20.40
CA ASN A 894 10.51 -3.04 21.62
C ASN A 894 10.32 -1.65 22.26
N VAL A 895 9.10 -1.37 22.70
CA VAL A 895 8.69 -0.05 23.19
C VAL A 895 8.41 -0.11 24.68
N ALA A 896 8.88 0.90 25.42
CA ALA A 896 8.55 1.14 26.81
C ALA A 896 8.13 2.60 27.02
N THR A 897 7.24 2.83 27.99
CA THR A 897 6.83 4.16 28.40
C THR A 897 7.24 4.40 29.83
N CYS A 898 7.80 5.58 30.10
CA CYS A 898 8.27 5.98 31.42
C CYS A 898 7.71 7.36 31.76
N SER A 899 6.94 7.42 32.84
CA SER A 899 6.25 8.65 33.25
C SER A 899 6.81 9.16 34.58
N TYR A 900 7.00 10.48 34.66
CA TYR A 900 7.51 11.18 35.84
C TYR A 900 6.61 12.37 36.16
N SER A 901 6.46 12.69 37.45
CA SER A 901 5.70 13.86 37.88
C SER A 901 6.48 14.68 38.92
N GLY A 902 6.49 15.99 38.73
CA GLY A 902 6.97 16.97 39.69
C GLY A 902 6.00 17.22 40.86
N ARG A 903 4.83 16.57 40.93
CA ARG A 903 3.92 16.73 42.10
C ARG A 903 4.45 15.93 43.29
N GLN A 904 4.60 16.56 44.47
CA GLN A 904 4.94 15.83 45.70
C GLN A 904 3.82 14.83 46.05
N GLY A 905 4.12 13.52 46.06
CA GLY A 905 3.23 12.52 46.65
C GLY A 905 3.00 11.19 45.91
N THR A 906 3.64 10.89 44.78
CA THR A 906 3.53 9.56 44.14
C THR A 906 4.91 8.98 43.85
N ILE A 907 5.34 8.01 44.68
CA ILE A 907 6.55 7.22 44.48
C ILE A 907 6.20 6.00 43.64
N SER A 908 6.66 5.97 42.39
CA SER A 908 7.43 4.88 41.77
C SER A 908 7.53 5.14 40.26
N PRO A 909 8.67 4.90 39.60
CA PRO A 909 8.68 4.70 38.15
C PRO A 909 7.85 3.44 37.88
N VAL A 910 6.69 3.60 37.24
CA VAL A 910 6.00 2.45 36.69
C VAL A 910 6.57 2.24 35.29
N SER A 911 7.43 1.23 35.14
CA SER A 911 7.68 0.62 33.84
C SER A 911 6.41 -0.13 33.46
N GLU A 912 5.39 0.62 33.03
CA GLU A 912 4.09 0.06 32.70
C GLU A 912 4.20 -0.48 31.27
N ALA A 913 4.35 -1.80 31.14
CA ALA A 913 4.09 -2.46 29.87
C ALA A 913 2.61 -2.20 29.53
N THR A 914 2.34 -1.17 28.72
CA THR A 914 1.01 -0.72 28.24
C THR A 914 -0.15 -1.04 29.21
N LYS A 915 -0.34 -0.19 30.22
CA LYS A 915 -1.70 0.09 30.72
C LYS A 915 -1.99 1.53 30.39
N LEU A 916 -2.79 1.76 29.34
CA LEU A 916 -3.23 3.10 29.01
C LEU A 916 -4.19 3.60 30.09
N THR A 917 -3.85 4.73 30.71
CA THR A 917 -4.76 5.50 31.55
C THR A 917 -5.96 5.97 30.73
N TRP A 918 -7.15 5.46 31.05
CA TRP A 918 -8.39 5.98 30.50
C TRP A 918 -8.60 7.41 31.00
N SER A 919 -8.59 8.38 30.09
CA SER A 919 -9.10 9.72 30.40
C SER A 919 -10.61 9.58 30.66
N PRO A 920 -11.15 10.04 31.81
CA PRO A 920 -12.55 9.87 32.18
C PRO A 920 -13.53 10.62 31.26
N LEU A 921 -13.01 11.42 30.31
CA LEU A 921 -13.79 12.08 29.25
C LEU A 921 -14.29 11.11 28.17
N PHE A 922 -13.70 9.91 28.04
CA PHE A 922 -14.14 8.90 27.06
C PHE A 922 -15.43 8.17 27.48
N CYS A 923 -15.74 8.13 28.77
CA CYS A 923 -16.97 7.53 29.26
C CYS A 923 -18.20 8.44 29.08
N LEU A 924 -18.02 9.78 28.96
CA LEU A 924 -19.15 10.70 28.81
C LEU A 924 -19.74 10.68 27.40
N SER A 925 -18.93 10.48 26.36
CA SER A 925 -19.38 10.41 24.96
C SER A 925 -20.16 9.12 24.66
N ILE A 926 -19.81 8.00 25.30
CA ILE A 926 -20.50 6.71 25.12
C ILE A 926 -21.89 6.71 25.80
N VAL A 927 -22.04 7.41 26.93
CA VAL A 927 -23.31 7.50 27.66
C VAL A 927 -24.31 8.44 26.96
N ILE A 928 -23.84 9.50 26.30
CA ILE A 928 -24.73 10.43 25.56
C ILE A 928 -25.31 9.77 24.29
N VAL A 929 -24.52 8.93 23.59
CA VAL A 929 -25.02 8.16 22.43
C VAL A 929 -26.01 7.07 22.86
N GLY A 930 -25.77 6.40 23.99
CA GLY A 930 -26.71 5.44 24.58
C GLY A 930 -28.04 6.08 25.01
N LEU A 931 -28.00 7.28 25.59
CA LEU A 931 -29.22 8.00 25.99
C LEU A 931 -30.00 8.58 24.81
N HIS A 932 -29.35 9.02 23.73
CA HIS A 932 -30.07 9.55 22.56
C HIS A 932 -30.82 8.48 21.76
N ILE A 933 -30.31 7.24 21.74
CA ILE A 933 -30.98 6.09 21.11
C ILE A 933 -32.18 5.64 21.93
N LEU A 934 -32.10 5.68 23.27
CA LEU A 934 -33.23 5.35 24.15
C LEU A 934 -34.36 6.40 24.12
N THR A 935 -34.06 7.67 23.82
CA THR A 935 -35.11 8.71 23.71
C THR A 935 -35.87 8.74 22.38
N LYS A 936 -35.42 8.02 21.35
CA LYS A 936 -36.15 7.90 20.06
C LYS A 936 -37.02 6.66 19.93
N MET A 937 -36.95 5.73 20.89
CA MET A 937 -37.81 4.55 20.95
C MET A 937 -38.71 4.64 22.18
N GLY A 938 -39.71 5.52 22.12
CA GLY A 938 -40.68 5.71 23.19
C GLY A 938 -41.97 6.39 22.72
N ILE A 939 -42.95 5.55 22.39
CA ILE A 939 -44.41 5.79 22.37
C ILE A 939 -44.96 6.58 21.18
N GLN A 940 -45.42 5.84 20.15
CA GLN A 940 -46.84 5.46 20.05
C GLN A 940 -46.97 4.04 19.52
#